data_AF-A0A2W4IAT9-F1
#
_entry.id   AF-A0A2W4IAT9-F1
#
_cell.length_a   1.000
_cell.length_b   1.000
_cell.length_c   1.000
_cell.angle_alpha   90.00
_cell.angle_beta   90.00
_cell.angle_gamma   90.00
#
_symmetry.space_group_name_H-M   'P 1'
#
loop_
_entity.id
_entity.type
_entity.pdbx_description
1 polymer ?
#
loop_
_entity_poly.entity_id
_entity_poly.type
_entity_poly.pdbx_seq_one_letter_code
_entity_poly.pdbx_strand_id
1 'polypeptide(L)'
;MFIAVIVLVIALLGIAFFLFTKMLGGGRELANATDAGSVNLAKNALTNPSKSALSFENPDIASNFAVLLGNPDNINLLNYNQLVAHSAMVALLAREENTSDSAKNARRLFNALNEVGQFLQKNLTNKQYMEKHFQLLADANNTKMLGKNRISLANYGVSYMKRGSATNIDLDETVLKAADIEKDFPQVEVSAGASGKKKYFAGYKPISVFLPVSGETLTFVGVPLGPKDRTHLVETLTFENNKKDDVAVGQGNPPYPQNTLPPNAFQSQGQTQDNQTRKLAGAVACAIVGSLDKGSSLGMPYGYIEIKNGPRASEPQGMAMQGKDIFCHALAGEGIYITGTQPRDYFCTGNETESTKSLDVNPGMSDADLKRELDKTNDESLFTSSEVDRVIREAKDGVGNLTDGDRGHWYHTLDREATQILKKNNYVDQWFIYNRIKNELIKALLWRLNIPDRSKSLKVIRHRDGSELNGPRALLQIDRNTNKLIFWHNYKQDLRSDDPELLMLDAFKKGYDQYGSTDSGHTGSNGFTSLEQFKATVLTTRYGCVNCAYVPAPATKSGIKYFDHTKKYASPENNWNFGQVKTPYDYLQMIDSIPDSKACGLGTVTDKLVKRCQLIKPGTTRDQVLNLLKSQTLPMQTSLYLYADGGDFKMSTSPPRWTVQNTTADGQGSTTTLNCGAPYNVIGTLVNCSSEPPNGPIKKLPANPKTDPNTDGHYPGWAWRHSPEATCTDSAVFIPSSGFNHLLGELNFGNSCSGGGQFCEPN
;
A
#
# COMPACT_ATOMS: atom_id res chain seq x y z
N MET A 1 7.81 36.77 -96.27
CA MET A 1 8.89 36.27 -95.38
C MET A 1 8.93 37.02 -94.05
N PHE A 2 9.02 38.35 -94.03
CA PHE A 2 9.12 39.16 -92.80
C PHE A 2 7.97 38.95 -91.78
N ILE A 3 6.72 38.90 -92.26
CA ILE A 3 5.53 38.67 -91.41
C ILE A 3 5.58 37.29 -90.73
N ALA A 4 6.00 36.25 -91.45
CA ALA A 4 6.09 34.90 -90.90
C ALA A 4 7.16 34.79 -89.79
N VAL A 5 8.29 35.49 -89.95
CA VAL A 5 9.34 35.57 -88.92
C VAL A 5 8.83 36.29 -87.67
N ILE A 6 8.11 37.41 -87.83
CA ILE A 6 7.53 38.15 -86.70
C ILE A 6 6.50 37.31 -85.94
N VAL A 7 5.60 36.63 -86.66
CA VAL A 7 4.59 35.75 -86.05
C VAL A 7 5.25 34.60 -85.28
N LEU A 8 6.30 33.99 -85.84
CA LEU A 8 7.07 32.94 -85.18
C LEU A 8 7.74 33.46 -83.89
N VAL A 9 8.36 34.64 -83.94
CA VAL A 9 9.01 35.24 -82.76
C VAL A 9 7.99 35.55 -81.67
N ILE A 10 6.83 36.11 -82.01
CA ILE A 10 5.76 36.36 -81.04
C ILE A 10 5.24 35.06 -80.42
N ALA A 11 5.06 34.01 -81.24
CA ALA A 11 4.65 32.70 -80.74
C ALA A 11 5.68 32.09 -79.78
N LEU A 12 6.98 32.18 -80.10
CA LEU A 12 8.07 31.71 -79.24
C LEU A 12 8.12 32.49 -77.91
N LEU A 13 7.98 33.82 -77.96
CA LEU A 13 7.90 34.64 -76.76
C LEU A 13 6.68 34.27 -75.92
N GLY A 14 5.51 34.09 -76.54
CA GLY A 14 4.29 33.67 -75.86
C GLY A 14 4.45 32.32 -75.15
N ILE A 15 5.06 31.33 -75.81
CA ILE A 15 5.38 30.03 -75.21
C ILE A 15 6.36 30.20 -74.04
N ALA A 16 7.43 31.01 -74.21
CA ALA A 16 8.40 31.25 -73.16
C ALA A 16 7.78 31.91 -71.91
N PHE A 17 6.93 32.92 -72.09
CA PHE A 17 6.20 33.55 -70.98
C PHE A 17 5.21 32.60 -70.31
N PHE A 18 4.53 31.74 -71.08
CA PHE A 18 3.64 30.73 -70.53
C PHE A 18 4.39 29.69 -69.67
N LEU A 19 5.55 29.21 -70.13
CA LEU A 19 6.39 28.31 -69.35
C LEU A 19 6.92 29.01 -68.08
N PHE A 20 7.36 30.26 -68.19
CA PHE A 20 7.86 31.02 -67.06
C PHE A 20 6.78 31.29 -65.99
N THR A 21 5.57 31.64 -66.41
CA THR A 21 4.43 31.82 -65.50
C THR A 21 4.01 30.51 -64.84
N LYS A 22 4.07 29.38 -65.54
CA LYS A 22 3.89 28.05 -64.93
C LYS A 22 4.95 27.71 -63.90
N MET A 23 6.23 28.02 -64.17
CA MET A 23 7.31 27.77 -63.20
C MET A 23 7.15 28.62 -61.94
N LEU A 24 6.86 29.93 -62.08
CA LEU A 24 6.63 30.82 -60.94
C LEU A 24 5.36 30.48 -60.16
N GLY A 25 4.26 30.19 -60.88
CA GLY A 25 2.99 29.79 -60.27
C GLY A 25 3.11 28.44 -59.55
N GLY A 26 3.75 27.47 -60.19
CA GLY A 26 4.05 26.16 -59.62
C GLY A 26 4.95 26.23 -58.39
N GLY A 27 5.94 27.13 -58.37
CA GLY A 27 6.75 27.39 -57.18
C GLY A 27 5.92 27.88 -55.98
N ARG A 28 4.93 28.75 -56.21
CA ARG A 28 4.00 29.19 -55.15
C ARG A 28 3.08 28.07 -54.68
N GLU A 29 2.57 27.25 -55.60
CA GLU A 29 1.76 26.07 -55.24
C GLU A 29 2.57 25.09 -54.39
N LEU A 30 3.82 24.81 -54.77
CA LEU A 30 4.73 23.95 -54.01
C LEU A 30 5.04 24.52 -52.62
N ALA A 31 5.29 25.83 -52.52
CA ALA A 31 5.53 26.49 -51.24
C ALA A 31 4.31 26.38 -50.31
N ASN A 32 3.12 26.72 -50.80
CA ASN A 32 1.87 26.63 -50.03
C ASN A 32 1.58 25.19 -49.57
N ALA A 33 1.83 24.21 -50.43
CA ALA A 33 1.63 22.82 -50.08
C ALA A 33 2.66 22.32 -49.06
N THR A 34 3.92 22.78 -49.15
CA THR A 34 4.96 22.50 -48.16
C THR A 34 4.65 23.14 -46.82
N ASP A 35 4.19 24.39 -46.82
CA ASP A 35 3.75 25.12 -45.63
C ASP A 35 2.61 24.40 -44.91
N ALA A 36 1.58 24.00 -45.67
CA ALA A 36 0.46 23.22 -45.15
C ALA A 36 0.94 21.88 -44.57
N GLY A 37 1.80 21.15 -45.30
CA GLY A 37 2.42 19.91 -44.83
C GLY A 37 3.20 20.09 -43.53
N SER A 38 4.03 21.13 -43.42
CA SER A 38 4.81 21.44 -42.21
C SER A 38 3.92 21.78 -41.00
N VAL A 39 2.88 22.59 -41.20
CA VAL A 39 1.92 22.90 -40.13
C VAL A 39 1.16 21.64 -39.71
N ASN A 40 0.78 20.76 -40.65
CA ASN A 40 0.12 19.50 -40.32
C ASN A 40 1.05 18.56 -39.54
N LEU A 41 2.31 18.46 -39.95
CA LEU A 41 3.33 17.70 -39.25
C LEU A 41 3.46 18.19 -37.80
N ALA A 42 3.61 19.50 -37.58
CA ALA A 42 3.72 20.07 -36.24
C ALA A 42 2.43 19.91 -35.40
N LYS A 43 1.24 19.95 -36.01
CA LYS A 43 -0.02 19.63 -35.31
C LYS A 43 -0.06 18.16 -34.86
N ASN A 44 0.36 17.25 -35.73
CA ASN A 44 0.37 15.82 -35.42
C ASN A 44 1.45 15.49 -34.39
N ALA A 45 2.61 16.16 -34.42
CA ALA A 45 3.71 16.01 -33.45
C ALA A 45 3.27 16.18 -31.98
N LEU A 46 2.22 16.97 -31.75
CA LEU A 46 1.68 17.20 -30.41
C LEU A 46 1.05 15.94 -29.79
N THR A 47 0.48 15.06 -30.62
CA THR A 47 -0.27 13.87 -30.17
C THR A 47 0.33 12.55 -30.68
N ASN A 48 1.23 12.62 -31.66
CA ASN A 48 1.94 11.50 -32.26
C ASN A 48 3.43 11.86 -32.34
N PRO A 49 4.36 10.99 -31.94
CA PRO A 49 4.17 9.63 -31.47
C PRO A 49 3.39 9.56 -30.15
N SER A 50 2.61 8.49 -30.00
CA SER A 50 1.98 8.16 -28.73
C SER A 50 2.24 6.70 -28.36
N LYS A 51 2.39 6.46 -27.06
CA LYS A 51 2.57 5.11 -26.50
C LYS A 51 1.87 5.03 -25.15
N SER A 52 1.09 3.98 -24.91
CA SER A 52 0.41 3.76 -23.62
C SER A 52 1.45 3.63 -22.51
N ALA A 53 1.20 4.27 -21.37
CA ALA A 53 2.07 4.18 -20.20
C ALA A 53 2.29 2.72 -19.74
N LEU A 54 1.28 1.86 -19.90
CA LEU A 54 1.33 0.43 -19.58
C LEU A 54 2.22 -0.39 -20.52
N SER A 55 2.59 0.15 -21.69
CA SER A 55 3.39 -0.56 -22.70
C SER A 55 4.89 -0.28 -22.63
N PHE A 56 5.32 0.53 -21.65
CA PHE A 56 6.74 0.71 -21.35
C PHE A 56 7.28 -0.46 -20.53
N GLU A 57 8.55 -0.78 -20.72
CA GLU A 57 9.20 -1.88 -19.98
C GLU A 57 9.39 -1.50 -18.51
N ASN A 58 9.61 -0.21 -18.23
CA ASN A 58 9.75 0.30 -16.88
C ASN A 58 8.39 0.38 -16.17
N PRO A 59 8.18 -0.39 -15.08
CA PRO A 59 6.91 -0.41 -14.36
C PRO A 59 6.59 0.91 -13.65
N ASP A 60 7.60 1.75 -13.37
CA ASP A 60 7.40 3.03 -12.69
C ASP A 60 6.65 4.05 -13.58
N ILE A 61 6.75 3.89 -14.91
CA ILE A 61 5.95 4.66 -15.89
C ILE A 61 4.47 4.31 -15.74
N ALA A 62 4.15 3.02 -15.71
CA ALA A 62 2.78 2.55 -15.53
C ALA A 62 2.21 2.98 -14.17
N SER A 63 2.98 2.82 -13.10
CA SER A 63 2.51 3.06 -11.74
C SER A 63 2.31 4.54 -11.39
N ASN A 64 3.12 5.44 -11.97
CA ASN A 64 3.06 6.88 -11.66
C ASN A 64 2.40 7.72 -12.76
N PHE A 65 2.51 7.35 -14.04
CA PHE A 65 2.04 8.20 -15.13
C PHE A 65 0.69 7.78 -15.71
N ALA A 66 0.32 6.50 -15.69
CA ALA A 66 -0.92 6.05 -16.34
C ALA A 66 -2.18 6.76 -15.77
N VAL A 67 -2.27 6.92 -14.44
CA VAL A 67 -3.42 7.58 -13.82
C VAL A 67 -3.46 9.08 -14.12
N LEU A 68 -2.29 9.75 -14.22
CA LEU A 68 -2.20 11.18 -14.53
C LEU A 68 -2.80 11.53 -15.89
N LEU A 69 -2.68 10.61 -16.85
CA LEU A 69 -3.15 10.78 -18.22
C LEU A 69 -4.63 10.43 -18.41
N GLY A 70 -5.19 9.61 -17.52
CA GLY A 70 -6.56 9.11 -17.64
C GLY A 70 -6.73 8.11 -18.78
N ASN A 71 -7.94 8.02 -19.34
CA ASN A 71 -8.23 7.16 -20.49
C ASN A 71 -8.47 8.05 -21.73
N PRO A 72 -7.64 7.98 -22.79
CA PRO A 72 -6.53 7.03 -22.99
C PRO A 72 -5.25 7.41 -22.21
N ASP A 73 -4.50 6.42 -21.77
CA ASP A 73 -3.24 6.52 -21.00
C ASP A 73 -2.01 6.78 -21.89
N ASN A 74 -2.23 7.44 -23.02
CA ASN A 74 -1.24 7.59 -24.07
C ASN A 74 -0.29 8.76 -23.78
N ILE A 75 0.98 8.46 -23.56
CA ILE A 75 2.05 9.44 -23.42
C ILE A 75 2.37 10.05 -24.80
N ASN A 76 2.40 11.37 -24.88
CA ASN A 76 2.70 12.15 -26.08
C ASN A 76 3.32 13.51 -25.70
N LEU A 77 3.61 14.36 -26.68
CA LEU A 77 4.24 15.66 -26.42
C LEU A 77 3.34 16.61 -25.60
N LEU A 78 2.02 16.53 -25.75
CA LEU A 78 1.07 17.39 -25.04
C LEU A 78 1.10 17.16 -23.52
N ASN A 79 1.14 15.91 -23.08
CA ASN A 79 1.14 15.55 -21.66
C ASN A 79 2.55 15.37 -21.07
N TYR A 80 3.60 15.36 -21.90
CA TYR A 80 4.98 15.26 -21.44
C TYR A 80 5.32 16.27 -20.32
N ASN A 81 4.91 17.53 -20.47
CA ASN A 81 5.19 18.55 -19.45
C ASN A 81 4.47 18.28 -18.11
N GLN A 82 3.32 17.63 -18.13
CA GLN A 82 2.63 17.22 -16.91
C GLN A 82 3.44 16.14 -16.17
N LEU A 83 4.05 15.21 -16.91
CA LEU A 83 4.96 14.20 -16.35
C LEU A 83 6.23 14.85 -15.79
N VAL A 84 6.84 15.79 -16.52
CA VAL A 84 8.00 16.56 -16.05
C VAL A 84 7.67 17.28 -14.75
N ALA A 85 6.54 17.99 -14.69
CA ALA A 85 6.10 18.74 -13.52
C ALA A 85 5.84 17.82 -12.31
N HIS A 86 5.18 16.67 -12.54
CA HIS A 86 4.94 15.67 -11.50
C HIS A 86 6.25 15.10 -10.95
N SER A 87 7.16 14.65 -11.82
CA SER A 87 8.46 14.08 -11.40
C SER A 87 9.34 15.10 -10.69
N ALA A 88 9.34 16.36 -11.15
CA ALA A 88 10.07 17.45 -10.49
C ALA A 88 9.50 17.71 -9.08
N MET A 89 8.18 17.71 -8.93
CA MET A 89 7.54 17.89 -7.62
C MET A 89 7.85 16.73 -6.67
N VAL A 90 7.85 15.48 -7.15
CA VAL A 90 8.27 14.32 -6.33
C VAL A 90 9.72 14.46 -5.88
N ALA A 91 10.62 14.90 -6.76
CA ALA A 91 12.01 15.14 -6.39
C ALA A 91 12.17 16.28 -5.37
N LEU A 92 11.40 17.36 -5.50
CA LEU A 92 11.43 18.48 -4.56
C LEU A 92 10.87 18.10 -3.18
N LEU A 93 9.79 17.32 -3.14
CA LEU A 93 9.29 16.75 -1.88
C LEU A 93 10.31 15.78 -1.28
N ALA A 94 10.94 14.92 -2.09
CA ALA A 94 12.01 14.03 -1.62
C ALA A 94 13.21 14.79 -1.02
N ARG A 95 13.56 15.96 -1.57
CA ARG A 95 14.57 16.88 -1.01
C ARG A 95 14.15 17.38 0.37
N GLU A 96 12.88 17.78 0.54
CA GLU A 96 12.33 18.20 1.83
C GLU A 96 12.34 17.06 2.85
N GLU A 97 11.97 15.85 2.42
CA GLU A 97 11.97 14.66 3.28
C GLU A 97 13.37 14.24 3.71
N ASN A 98 14.36 14.46 2.84
CA ASN A 98 15.77 14.22 3.12
C ASN A 98 16.04 12.81 3.68
N THR A 99 15.50 11.76 3.04
CA THR A 99 15.76 10.35 3.37
C THR A 99 16.40 9.61 2.19
N SER A 100 17.03 8.47 2.46
CA SER A 100 17.62 7.64 1.40
C SER A 100 16.55 7.05 0.47
N ASP A 101 15.41 6.65 1.02
CA ASP A 101 14.35 6.01 0.24
C ASP A 101 13.57 7.01 -0.60
N SER A 102 13.31 8.23 -0.10
CA SER A 102 12.72 9.30 -0.91
C SER A 102 13.62 9.70 -2.07
N ALA A 103 14.94 9.79 -1.86
CA ALA A 103 15.91 10.07 -2.91
C ALA A 103 15.96 8.94 -3.97
N LYS A 104 15.93 7.67 -3.56
CA LYS A 104 15.85 6.52 -4.49
C LYS A 104 14.56 6.56 -5.33
N ASN A 105 13.43 6.84 -4.69
CA ASN A 105 12.13 6.91 -5.37
C ASN A 105 12.08 8.09 -6.37
N ALA A 106 12.60 9.25 -6.00
CA ALA A 106 12.76 10.39 -6.91
C ALA A 106 13.64 10.04 -8.12
N ARG A 107 14.76 9.32 -7.91
CA ARG A 107 15.65 8.85 -8.98
C ARG A 107 14.96 7.86 -9.92
N ARG A 108 14.18 6.92 -9.37
CA ARG A 108 13.38 5.98 -10.17
C ARG A 108 12.42 6.70 -11.10
N LEU A 109 11.68 7.67 -10.56
CA LEU A 109 10.73 8.46 -11.34
C LEU A 109 11.42 9.38 -12.37
N PHE A 110 12.61 9.89 -12.05
CA PHE A 110 13.45 10.62 -13.00
C PHE A 110 13.91 9.72 -14.17
N ASN A 111 14.34 8.50 -13.88
CA ASN A 111 14.72 7.54 -14.93
C ASN A 111 13.51 7.18 -15.82
N ALA A 112 12.34 6.97 -15.22
CA ALA A 112 11.08 6.75 -15.95
C ALA A 112 10.73 7.92 -16.89
N LEU A 113 10.88 9.15 -16.41
CA LEU A 113 10.70 10.36 -17.23
C LEU A 113 11.70 10.43 -18.40
N ASN A 114 12.97 10.11 -18.15
CA ASN A 114 13.99 10.13 -19.19
C ASN A 114 13.73 9.10 -20.30
N GLU A 115 13.21 7.92 -19.96
CA GLU A 115 12.80 6.91 -20.94
C GLU A 115 11.63 7.39 -21.80
N VAL A 116 10.64 8.05 -21.19
CA VAL A 116 9.55 8.73 -21.92
C VAL A 116 10.11 9.81 -22.87
N GLY A 117 11.03 10.63 -22.37
CA GLY A 117 11.69 11.67 -23.15
C GLY A 117 12.45 11.11 -24.34
N GLN A 118 13.23 10.05 -24.14
CA GLN A 118 13.95 9.31 -25.20
C GLN A 118 12.98 8.74 -26.25
N PHE A 119 11.86 8.15 -25.81
CA PHE A 119 10.83 7.65 -26.71
C PHE A 119 10.30 8.77 -27.62
N LEU A 120 9.92 9.91 -27.05
CA LEU A 120 9.39 11.05 -27.81
C LEU A 120 10.46 11.63 -28.73
N GLN A 121 11.68 11.87 -28.23
CA GLN A 121 12.76 12.43 -29.02
C GLN A 121 13.11 11.53 -30.21
N LYS A 122 13.30 10.23 -30.00
CA LYS A 122 13.64 9.26 -31.06
C LYS A 122 12.59 9.22 -32.16
N ASN A 123 11.31 9.24 -31.81
CA ASN A 123 10.23 9.13 -32.78
C ASN A 123 9.92 10.48 -33.46
N LEU A 124 10.03 11.61 -32.74
CA LEU A 124 9.88 12.95 -33.32
C LEU A 124 11.04 13.34 -34.22
N THR A 125 12.24 12.78 -34.02
CA THR A 125 13.38 12.98 -34.93
C THR A 125 13.36 12.01 -36.13
N ASN A 126 12.51 11.00 -36.11
CA ASN A 126 12.41 10.02 -37.20
C ASN A 126 11.64 10.59 -38.40
N LYS A 127 12.38 10.92 -39.46
CA LYS A 127 11.83 11.38 -40.74
C LYS A 127 10.74 10.46 -41.28
N GLN A 128 10.96 9.15 -41.33
CA GLN A 128 10.03 8.20 -41.96
C GLN A 128 8.68 8.17 -41.23
N TYR A 129 8.71 8.27 -39.90
CA TYR A 129 7.51 8.31 -39.09
C TYR A 129 6.71 9.60 -39.34
N MET A 130 7.39 10.75 -39.37
CA MET A 130 6.75 12.06 -39.52
C MET A 130 6.34 12.38 -40.97
N GLU A 131 6.99 11.77 -41.97
CA GLU A 131 6.70 11.97 -43.39
C GLU A 131 5.23 11.66 -43.75
N LYS A 132 4.66 10.61 -43.16
CA LYS A 132 3.22 10.28 -43.29
C LYS A 132 2.35 11.50 -42.96
N HIS A 133 2.64 12.19 -41.87
CA HIS A 133 1.83 13.32 -41.42
C HIS A 133 2.02 14.55 -42.30
N PHE A 134 3.22 14.75 -42.85
CA PHE A 134 3.47 15.79 -43.85
C PHE A 134 2.67 15.53 -45.14
N GLN A 135 2.77 14.32 -45.69
CA GLN A 135 2.17 13.95 -46.98
C GLN A 135 0.64 14.10 -46.99
N LEU A 136 -0.05 13.79 -45.88
CA LEU A 136 -1.51 13.87 -45.77
C LEU A 136 -2.10 15.22 -46.21
N LEU A 137 -1.43 16.34 -45.88
CA LEU A 137 -1.91 17.67 -46.26
C LEU A 137 -1.12 18.28 -47.42
N ALA A 138 0.15 17.90 -47.59
CA ALA A 138 0.94 18.34 -48.74
C ALA A 138 0.32 17.83 -50.06
N ASP A 139 -0.05 16.56 -50.14
CA ASP A 139 -0.63 15.96 -51.35
C ASP A 139 -2.06 16.45 -51.65
N ALA A 140 -2.80 16.89 -50.62
CA ALA A 140 -4.12 17.49 -50.80
C ALA A 140 -4.06 18.85 -51.52
N ASN A 141 -2.93 19.55 -51.42
CA ASN A 141 -2.70 20.81 -52.12
C ASN A 141 -2.15 20.52 -53.53
N ASN A 142 -2.98 20.76 -54.53
CA ASN A 142 -2.61 20.45 -55.92
C ASN A 142 -1.49 21.36 -56.44
N THR A 143 -0.40 20.76 -56.91
CA THR A 143 0.65 21.40 -57.73
C THR A 143 0.28 21.35 -59.22
N LYS A 144 -0.90 21.88 -59.59
CA LYS A 144 -1.44 21.77 -60.95
C LYS A 144 -0.49 22.34 -61.99
N MET A 145 0.18 23.45 -61.67
CA MET A 145 1.09 24.13 -62.59
C MET A 145 2.40 23.38 -62.81
N LEU A 146 2.78 22.49 -61.88
CA LEU A 146 3.93 21.56 -62.01
C LEU A 146 3.53 20.18 -62.56
N GLY A 147 2.25 19.98 -62.87
CA GLY A 147 1.75 18.76 -63.49
C GLY A 147 1.05 17.77 -62.56
N LYS A 148 0.55 18.21 -61.39
CA LYS A 148 -0.16 17.39 -60.39
C LYS A 148 0.68 16.25 -59.78
N ASN A 149 1.95 16.51 -59.58
CA ASN A 149 2.85 15.54 -58.97
C ASN A 149 2.71 15.56 -57.44
N ARG A 150 2.83 14.37 -56.82
CA ARG A 150 2.87 14.23 -55.36
C ARG A 150 4.09 14.94 -54.78
N ILE A 151 3.94 15.48 -53.58
CA ILE A 151 5.02 16.18 -52.90
C ILE A 151 5.66 15.22 -51.91
N SER A 152 6.94 14.92 -52.11
CA SER A 152 7.71 14.09 -51.19
C SER A 152 8.46 14.93 -50.16
N LEU A 153 8.70 14.36 -48.98
CA LEU A 153 9.52 15.01 -47.95
C LEU A 153 10.99 14.69 -48.22
N ALA A 154 11.74 15.65 -48.75
CA ALA A 154 13.14 15.46 -49.10
C ALA A 154 14.07 15.57 -47.89
N ASN A 155 13.98 16.68 -47.15
CA ASN A 155 14.76 16.91 -45.94
C ASN A 155 13.84 17.16 -44.76
N TYR A 156 14.30 16.71 -43.60
CA TYR A 156 13.61 16.82 -42.33
C TYR A 156 14.59 17.28 -41.26
N GLY A 157 14.18 18.26 -40.45
CA GLY A 157 14.97 18.78 -39.36
C GLY A 157 14.10 19.06 -38.14
N VAL A 158 14.71 19.06 -36.97
CA VAL A 158 14.08 19.44 -35.71
C VAL A 158 14.81 20.61 -35.06
N SER A 159 14.13 21.38 -34.22
CA SER A 159 14.73 22.51 -33.49
C SER A 159 14.07 22.69 -32.11
N TYR A 160 14.79 23.36 -31.19
CA TYR A 160 14.40 23.58 -29.80
C TYR A 160 14.11 25.07 -29.56
N MET A 161 12.98 25.53 -30.09
CA MET A 161 12.62 26.95 -30.17
C MET A 161 11.93 27.50 -28.92
N LYS A 162 11.88 28.83 -28.79
CA LYS A 162 11.18 29.56 -27.72
C LYS A 162 11.66 29.20 -26.30
N ARG A 163 12.97 29.11 -26.10
CA ARG A 163 13.59 28.86 -24.79
C ARG A 163 13.16 29.90 -23.77
N GLY A 164 12.83 29.45 -22.57
CA GLY A 164 12.31 30.30 -21.52
C GLY A 164 10.91 30.87 -21.78
N SER A 165 10.20 30.42 -22.82
CA SER A 165 8.77 30.71 -22.98
C SER A 165 7.93 29.72 -22.18
N ALA A 166 6.64 30.01 -22.00
CA ALA A 166 5.75 29.16 -21.22
C ALA A 166 5.54 27.75 -21.83
N THR A 167 5.59 26.74 -20.96
CA THR A 167 5.00 25.41 -21.20
C THR A 167 3.47 25.49 -21.08
N ASN A 168 2.80 24.35 -21.25
CA ASN A 168 1.36 24.23 -20.97
C ASN A 168 1.05 23.89 -19.49
N ILE A 169 1.99 24.10 -18.57
CA ILE A 169 1.77 23.86 -17.13
C ILE A 169 1.64 25.18 -16.39
N ASP A 170 0.46 25.47 -15.86
CA ASP A 170 0.24 26.61 -14.99
C ASP A 170 0.68 26.32 -13.55
N LEU A 171 1.31 27.31 -12.94
CA LEU A 171 1.86 27.23 -11.60
C LEU A 171 0.87 27.87 -10.62
N ASP A 172 0.08 27.03 -9.94
CA ASP A 172 -0.80 27.49 -8.86
C ASP A 172 0.03 27.91 -7.64
N GLU A 173 -0.12 29.16 -7.22
CA GLU A 173 0.63 29.73 -6.11
C GLU A 173 0.33 29.02 -4.77
N THR A 174 -0.87 28.47 -4.61
CA THR A 174 -1.26 27.68 -3.43
C THR A 174 -0.46 26.39 -3.36
N VAL A 175 -0.28 25.71 -4.48
CA VAL A 175 0.50 24.46 -4.57
C VAL A 175 1.98 24.75 -4.33
N LEU A 176 2.51 25.81 -4.95
CA LEU A 176 3.91 26.21 -4.76
C LEU A 176 4.23 26.56 -3.30
N LYS A 177 3.32 27.26 -2.61
CA LYS A 177 3.47 27.58 -1.17
C LYS A 177 3.28 26.36 -0.28
N ALA A 178 2.34 25.48 -0.62
CA ALA A 178 2.07 24.28 0.16
C ALA A 178 3.26 23.31 0.17
N ALA A 179 3.99 23.21 -0.95
CA ALA A 179 5.20 22.40 -1.09
C ALA A 179 6.51 23.17 -0.79
N ASP A 180 6.47 24.46 -0.48
CA ASP A 180 7.65 25.32 -0.27
C ASP A 180 8.66 25.31 -1.44
N ILE A 181 8.15 25.39 -2.67
CA ILE A 181 8.93 25.23 -3.93
C ILE A 181 8.83 26.42 -4.88
N GLU A 182 8.32 27.57 -4.41
CA GLU A 182 8.06 28.73 -5.28
C GLU A 182 9.30 29.19 -6.06
N LYS A 183 10.50 29.06 -5.46
CA LYS A 183 11.77 29.50 -6.04
C LYS A 183 12.42 28.47 -6.97
N ASP A 184 11.98 27.22 -6.93
CA ASP A 184 12.62 26.12 -7.67
C ASP A 184 12.15 26.04 -9.13
N PHE A 185 10.91 26.45 -9.41
CA PHE A 185 10.37 26.45 -10.77
C PHE A 185 10.73 27.74 -11.50
N PRO A 186 11.38 27.69 -12.68
CA PRO A 186 11.55 28.88 -13.50
C PRO A 186 10.18 29.29 -14.05
N GLN A 187 9.76 30.51 -13.74
CA GLN A 187 8.41 31.01 -14.03
C GLN A 187 8.42 31.98 -15.21
N VAL A 188 7.34 31.96 -15.99
CA VAL A 188 7.05 32.95 -17.04
C VAL A 188 5.61 33.42 -16.87
N GLU A 189 5.41 34.73 -16.84
CA GLU A 189 4.07 35.32 -16.84
C GLU A 189 3.53 35.42 -18.26
N VAL A 190 2.34 34.87 -18.49
CA VAL A 190 1.60 35.05 -19.74
C VAL A 190 0.28 35.72 -19.43
N SER A 191 -0.08 36.75 -20.21
CA SER A 191 -1.37 37.42 -20.12
C SER A 191 -2.50 36.43 -20.39
N ALA A 192 -3.34 36.14 -19.39
CA ALA A 192 -4.44 35.18 -19.53
C ALA A 192 -5.73 35.80 -20.09
N GLY A 193 -5.70 37.09 -20.47
CA GLY A 193 -6.87 37.88 -20.88
C GLY A 193 -7.41 38.69 -19.70
N ALA A 194 -8.73 38.81 -19.60
CA ALA A 194 -9.40 39.57 -18.54
C ALA A 194 -9.16 39.01 -17.12
N SER A 195 -8.77 37.74 -17.00
CA SER A 195 -8.52 37.05 -15.72
C SER A 195 -7.13 37.30 -15.12
N GLY A 196 -6.42 38.34 -15.58
CA GLY A 196 -5.09 38.69 -15.08
C GLY A 196 -3.94 37.91 -15.74
N LYS A 197 -2.76 38.00 -15.14
CA LYS A 197 -1.57 37.24 -15.57
C LYS A 197 -1.55 35.88 -14.89
N LYS A 198 -1.23 34.83 -15.64
CA LYS A 198 -0.97 33.48 -15.09
C LYS A 198 0.51 33.17 -15.19
N LYS A 199 1.05 32.51 -14.16
CA LYS A 199 2.43 32.01 -14.13
C LYS A 199 2.45 30.60 -14.71
N TYR A 200 3.40 30.35 -15.61
CA TYR A 200 3.62 29.05 -16.22
C TYR A 200 5.06 28.60 -15.99
N PHE A 201 5.28 27.29 -16.00
CA PHE A 201 6.62 26.72 -16.02
C PHE A 201 7.33 27.10 -17.33
N ALA A 202 8.57 27.57 -17.24
CA ALA A 202 9.39 28.00 -18.38
C ALA A 202 10.00 26.79 -19.11
N GLY A 203 9.66 26.63 -20.39
CA GLY A 203 10.18 25.55 -21.25
C GLY A 203 11.65 25.74 -21.61
N TYR A 204 12.36 24.64 -21.76
CA TYR A 204 13.81 24.55 -21.96
C TYR A 204 14.64 25.34 -20.95
N LYS A 205 14.09 25.69 -19.78
CA LYS A 205 14.87 26.14 -18.63
C LYS A 205 14.95 24.99 -17.63
N PRO A 206 16.16 24.55 -17.25
CA PRO A 206 16.32 23.43 -16.34
C PRO A 206 15.88 23.78 -14.91
N ILE A 207 15.29 22.80 -14.23
CA ILE A 207 15.08 22.77 -12.79
C ILE A 207 16.13 21.81 -12.22
N SER A 208 17.06 22.32 -11.42
CA SER A 208 18.01 21.49 -10.66
C SER A 208 17.46 21.18 -9.28
N VAL A 209 17.25 19.91 -8.99
CA VAL A 209 16.89 19.45 -7.65
C VAL A 209 18.07 18.71 -7.05
N PHE A 210 18.76 19.35 -6.11
CA PHE A 210 19.80 18.72 -5.31
C PHE A 210 19.16 17.87 -4.20
N LEU A 211 19.55 16.60 -4.11
CA LEU A 211 19.12 15.63 -3.10
C LEU A 211 20.25 15.46 -2.08
N PRO A 212 20.18 16.07 -0.88
CA PRO A 212 21.32 16.12 0.03
C PRO A 212 21.78 14.76 0.52
N VAL A 213 20.86 13.81 0.74
CA VAL A 213 21.19 12.46 1.23
C VAL A 213 22.00 11.64 0.21
N SER A 214 21.70 11.78 -1.08
CA SER A 214 22.41 11.05 -2.14
C SER A 214 23.58 11.84 -2.72
N GLY A 215 23.63 13.16 -2.51
CA GLY A 215 24.58 14.07 -3.17
C GLY A 215 24.32 14.26 -4.67
N GLU A 216 23.19 13.77 -5.18
CA GLU A 216 22.83 13.85 -6.60
C GLU A 216 22.09 15.15 -6.92
N THR A 217 22.27 15.67 -8.14
CA THR A 217 21.40 16.71 -8.71
C THR A 217 20.60 16.14 -9.87
N LEU A 218 19.27 16.14 -9.76
CA LEU A 218 18.35 15.76 -10.83
C LEU A 218 17.96 17.00 -11.64
N THR A 219 18.09 16.95 -12.97
CA THR A 219 17.77 18.08 -13.86
C THR A 219 16.50 17.80 -14.67
N PHE A 220 15.43 18.54 -14.41
CA PHE A 220 14.16 18.44 -15.13
C PHE A 220 13.98 19.57 -16.13
N VAL A 221 13.39 19.29 -17.29
CA VAL A 221 13.25 20.29 -18.36
C VAL A 221 11.93 20.05 -19.10
N GLY A 222 11.07 21.06 -19.11
CA GLY A 222 9.82 21.05 -19.90
C GLY A 222 10.03 21.54 -21.33
N VAL A 223 9.09 21.23 -22.20
CA VAL A 223 9.05 21.69 -23.59
C VAL A 223 8.12 22.91 -23.72
N PRO A 224 8.57 24.03 -24.30
CA PRO A 224 7.70 25.19 -24.52
C PRO A 224 6.67 24.86 -25.60
N LEU A 225 5.42 24.70 -25.17
CA LEU A 225 4.26 24.45 -26.04
C LEU A 225 3.34 25.66 -26.17
N GLY A 226 3.62 26.76 -25.44
CA GLY A 226 2.85 28.00 -25.49
C GLY A 226 1.38 27.82 -25.08
N PRO A 227 0.96 28.26 -23.88
CA PRO A 227 -0.45 28.23 -23.53
C PRO A 227 -1.19 29.16 -24.50
N LYS A 228 -2.27 28.67 -25.10
CA LYS A 228 -3.08 29.36 -26.15
C LYS A 228 -2.42 29.53 -27.52
N ASP A 229 -1.13 29.25 -27.66
CA ASP A 229 -0.47 29.32 -28.96
C ASP A 229 -1.01 28.22 -29.89
N ARG A 230 -1.31 28.63 -31.13
CA ARG A 230 -1.64 27.69 -32.22
C ARG A 230 -0.36 27.26 -32.91
N THR A 231 -0.35 26.07 -33.48
CA THR A 231 0.70 25.65 -34.42
C THR A 231 0.78 26.66 -35.57
N HIS A 232 1.96 27.20 -35.83
CA HIS A 232 2.21 28.20 -36.87
C HIS A 232 3.57 28.01 -37.54
N LEU A 233 3.73 28.63 -38.71
CA LEU A 233 4.99 28.69 -39.42
C LEU A 233 5.95 29.64 -38.71
N VAL A 234 7.24 29.33 -38.77
CA VAL A 234 8.31 30.13 -38.21
C VAL A 234 9.37 30.39 -39.27
N GLU A 235 10.10 31.48 -39.11
CA GLU A 235 11.18 31.85 -40.01
C GLU A 235 12.31 30.81 -39.97
N THR A 236 12.81 30.41 -41.15
CA THR A 236 13.89 29.43 -41.30
C THR A 236 15.17 29.85 -40.59
N LEU A 237 15.52 31.15 -40.59
CA LEU A 237 16.71 31.64 -39.89
C LEU A 237 16.56 31.45 -38.37
N THR A 238 15.41 31.83 -37.82
CA THR A 238 15.12 31.62 -36.40
C THR A 238 15.13 30.12 -36.04
N PHE A 239 14.62 29.25 -36.93
CA PHE A 239 14.66 27.81 -36.75
C PHE A 239 16.09 27.25 -36.69
N GLU A 240 16.95 27.59 -37.67
CA GLU A 240 18.33 27.10 -37.76
C GLU A 240 19.20 27.62 -36.61
N ASN A 241 18.97 28.85 -36.14
CA ASN A 241 19.67 29.39 -34.98
C ASN A 241 19.36 28.61 -33.69
N ASN A 242 18.18 28.01 -33.57
CA ASN A 242 17.77 27.20 -32.40
C ASN A 242 18.06 25.69 -32.57
N LYS A 243 18.63 25.28 -33.70
CA LYS A 243 18.93 23.88 -34.04
C LYS A 243 20.28 23.40 -33.50
N LYS A 244 21.29 24.29 -33.47
CA LYS A 244 22.72 23.98 -33.20
C LYS A 244 23.13 23.94 -31.72
N ASP A 245 22.17 23.87 -30.83
CA ASP A 245 22.30 24.59 -29.56
C ASP A 245 22.29 23.62 -28.36
N ASP A 246 23.07 23.96 -27.33
CA ASP A 246 23.23 23.42 -25.98
C ASP A 246 22.32 22.25 -25.55
N VAL A 247 21.00 22.45 -25.64
CA VAL A 247 19.94 21.47 -25.34
C VAL A 247 20.16 20.12 -26.07
N ALA A 248 20.54 20.16 -27.36
CA ALA A 248 20.71 18.96 -28.18
C ALA A 248 21.98 18.17 -27.82
N VAL A 249 23.02 18.86 -27.37
CA VAL A 249 24.33 18.30 -27.01
C VAL A 249 24.50 18.07 -25.51
N GLY A 250 23.47 18.40 -24.71
CA GLY A 250 23.51 18.33 -23.26
C GLY A 250 24.35 19.42 -22.59
N GLN A 251 24.80 20.43 -23.34
CA GLN A 251 25.57 21.56 -22.81
C GLN A 251 24.60 22.56 -22.17
N GLY A 252 24.94 23.08 -20.99
CA GLY A 252 24.08 23.98 -20.22
C GLY A 252 24.59 24.08 -18.78
N ASN A 253 24.15 25.08 -18.03
CA ASN A 253 24.41 25.17 -16.60
C ASN A 253 23.10 25.37 -15.83
N PRO A 254 22.55 24.33 -15.19
CA PRO A 254 22.99 22.93 -15.18
C PRO A 254 22.93 22.23 -16.56
N PRO A 255 23.66 21.12 -16.78
CA PRO A 255 23.62 20.38 -18.04
C PRO A 255 22.25 19.77 -18.29
N TYR A 256 21.79 19.80 -19.55
CA TYR A 256 20.53 19.18 -19.94
C TYR A 256 20.65 17.65 -19.96
N PRO A 257 19.58 16.91 -19.62
CA PRO A 257 19.59 15.46 -19.72
C PRO A 257 19.74 15.03 -21.20
N GLN A 258 20.86 14.37 -21.50
CA GLN A 258 21.24 14.00 -22.87
C GLN A 258 20.23 13.04 -23.50
N ASN A 259 19.86 13.29 -24.76
CA ASN A 259 18.97 12.45 -25.57
C ASN A 259 17.57 12.20 -24.95
N THR A 260 17.10 13.05 -24.05
CA THR A 260 15.78 12.90 -23.43
C THR A 260 14.79 13.99 -23.85
N LEU A 261 15.28 15.11 -24.39
CA LEU A 261 14.45 16.28 -24.61
C LEU A 261 13.74 16.21 -25.97
N PRO A 262 12.39 16.21 -25.98
CA PRO A 262 11.65 16.24 -27.24
C PRO A 262 11.79 17.60 -27.93
N PRO A 263 11.95 17.65 -29.27
CA PRO A 263 11.90 18.91 -30.01
C PRO A 263 10.46 19.44 -30.11
N ASN A 264 10.32 20.74 -30.30
CA ASN A 264 9.03 21.42 -30.44
C ASN A 264 8.84 22.13 -31.79
N ALA A 265 9.85 22.12 -32.65
CA ALA A 265 9.77 22.70 -33.98
C ALA A 265 10.33 21.74 -35.03
N PHE A 266 9.75 21.82 -36.23
CA PHE A 266 10.02 20.91 -37.33
C PHE A 266 10.21 21.68 -38.64
N GLN A 267 11.25 21.28 -39.39
CA GLN A 267 11.52 21.76 -40.74
C GLN A 267 11.20 20.65 -41.72
N SER A 268 10.46 21.00 -42.77
CA SER A 268 10.16 20.10 -43.88
C SER A 268 10.60 20.76 -45.18
N GLN A 269 11.32 20.01 -45.99
CA GLN A 269 11.60 20.40 -47.38
C GLN A 269 10.74 19.54 -48.31
N GLY A 270 9.67 20.14 -48.84
CA GLY A 270 8.85 19.51 -49.86
C GLY A 270 9.56 19.55 -51.21
N GLN A 271 9.56 18.44 -51.94
CA GLN A 271 10.08 18.38 -53.30
C GLN A 271 9.07 17.75 -54.25
N THR A 272 9.09 18.22 -55.49
CA THR A 272 8.35 17.64 -56.60
C THR A 272 9.17 17.78 -57.88
N GLN A 273 9.00 16.83 -58.81
CA GLN A 273 9.53 16.98 -60.15
C GLN A 273 8.61 17.89 -60.95
N ASP A 274 9.16 18.82 -61.72
CA ASP A 274 8.41 19.57 -62.72
C ASP A 274 8.27 18.71 -63.99
N ASN A 275 7.04 18.43 -64.42
CA ASN A 275 6.78 17.62 -65.61
C ASN A 275 7.34 18.21 -66.91
N GLN A 276 7.52 19.54 -66.98
CA GLN A 276 8.00 20.20 -68.20
C GLN A 276 9.53 20.18 -68.27
N THR A 277 10.22 20.59 -67.21
CA THR A 277 11.69 20.66 -67.21
C THR A 277 12.37 19.36 -66.75
N ARG A 278 11.60 18.42 -66.17
CA ARG A 278 12.09 17.24 -65.43
C ARG A 278 13.03 17.56 -64.28
N LYS A 279 13.18 18.84 -63.91
CA LYS A 279 14.00 19.28 -62.78
C LYS A 279 13.23 19.15 -61.48
N LEU A 280 13.95 18.94 -60.39
CA LEU A 280 13.38 18.96 -59.05
C LEU A 280 13.20 20.43 -58.61
N ALA A 281 11.99 20.76 -58.20
CA ALA A 281 11.68 21.98 -57.47
C ALA A 281 11.50 21.63 -56.00
N GLY A 282 11.94 22.52 -55.11
CA GLY A 282 11.82 22.34 -53.67
C GLY A 282 11.43 23.62 -52.96
N ALA A 283 10.67 23.48 -51.88
CA ALA A 283 10.38 24.55 -50.93
C ALA A 283 10.70 24.07 -49.51
N VAL A 284 11.05 24.99 -48.62
CA VAL A 284 11.37 24.69 -47.21
C VAL A 284 10.40 25.48 -46.34
N ALA A 285 9.78 24.81 -45.38
CA ALA A 285 8.90 25.41 -44.40
C ALA A 285 9.22 24.90 -43.01
N CYS A 286 9.26 25.80 -42.02
CA CYS A 286 9.47 25.46 -40.62
C CYS A 286 8.19 25.76 -39.83
N ALA A 287 7.81 24.88 -38.92
CA ALA A 287 6.63 25.04 -38.07
C ALA A 287 6.95 24.70 -36.61
N ILE A 288 6.30 25.40 -35.68
CA ILE A 288 6.41 25.16 -34.24
C ILE A 288 5.07 24.64 -33.69
N VAL A 289 5.14 23.71 -32.75
CA VAL A 289 3.94 23.18 -32.06
C VAL A 289 3.33 24.23 -31.12
N GLY A 290 2.03 24.11 -30.88
CA GLY A 290 1.27 24.95 -29.95
C GLY A 290 0.20 24.11 -29.24
N SER A 291 -0.03 24.36 -27.95
CA SER A 291 -0.94 23.54 -27.13
C SER A 291 -2.43 23.91 -27.25
N LEU A 292 -2.78 25.05 -27.86
CA LEU A 292 -4.16 25.51 -28.10
C LEU A 292 -5.08 25.32 -26.87
N ASP A 293 -4.73 25.98 -25.76
CA ASP A 293 -5.44 25.98 -24.46
C ASP A 293 -5.50 24.65 -23.71
N LYS A 294 -4.85 23.59 -24.20
CA LYS A 294 -4.74 22.31 -23.48
C LYS A 294 -3.60 22.37 -22.46
N GLY A 295 -3.85 23.10 -21.37
CA GLY A 295 -2.96 23.19 -20.22
C GLY A 295 -3.36 22.28 -19.06
N SER A 296 -2.44 22.09 -18.12
CA SER A 296 -2.69 21.39 -16.86
C SER A 296 -2.03 22.16 -15.71
N SER A 297 -2.70 22.24 -14.57
CA SER A 297 -2.13 22.89 -13.40
C SER A 297 -1.11 21.99 -12.71
N LEU A 298 -0.05 22.59 -12.17
CA LEU A 298 0.87 21.90 -11.27
C LEU A 298 0.09 21.37 -10.06
N GLY A 299 0.20 20.06 -9.79
CA GLY A 299 -0.45 19.41 -8.67
C GLY A 299 -0.34 17.89 -8.72
N MET A 300 -0.76 17.23 -7.65
CA MET A 300 -0.87 15.77 -7.54
C MET A 300 -2.34 15.38 -7.43
N PRO A 301 -3.15 15.53 -8.49
CA PRO A 301 -4.60 15.32 -8.42
C PRO A 301 -5.02 13.91 -7.98
N TYR A 302 -4.14 12.92 -8.18
CA TYR A 302 -4.33 11.54 -7.74
C TYR A 302 -3.57 11.20 -6.44
N GLY A 303 -3.00 12.21 -5.77
CA GLY A 303 -2.36 12.03 -4.48
C GLY A 303 -3.35 11.50 -3.43
N TYR A 304 -2.87 10.66 -2.53
CA TYR A 304 -3.65 10.17 -1.40
C TYR A 304 -2.83 10.16 -0.11
N ILE A 305 -3.53 10.24 1.02
CA ILE A 305 -2.95 10.09 2.36
C ILE A 305 -3.59 8.87 3.01
N GLU A 306 -2.76 7.99 3.56
CA GLU A 306 -3.22 6.83 4.31
C GLU A 306 -3.28 7.17 5.81
N ILE A 307 -4.35 6.79 6.49
CA ILE A 307 -4.54 7.00 7.92
C ILE A 307 -4.74 5.62 8.55
N LYS A 308 -3.75 5.15 9.29
CA LYS A 308 -3.78 3.81 9.91
C LYS A 308 -4.04 3.92 11.39
N ASN A 309 -4.73 2.91 11.92
CA ASN A 309 -4.76 2.65 13.34
C ASN A 309 -4.05 1.32 13.59
N GLY A 310 -3.01 1.37 14.43
CA GLY A 310 -2.03 0.31 14.63
C GLY A 310 -2.61 -1.08 14.93
N PRO A 311 -1.74 -2.10 14.92
CA PRO A 311 -2.17 -3.48 15.18
C PRO A 311 -2.78 -3.60 16.58
N ARG A 312 -3.52 -4.69 16.86
CA ARG A 312 -3.88 -5.01 18.25
C ARG A 312 -2.61 -5.24 19.07
N ALA A 313 -2.66 -4.96 20.36
CA ALA A 313 -1.57 -5.37 21.24
C ALA A 313 -1.39 -6.89 21.13
N SER A 314 -0.16 -7.38 20.92
CA SER A 314 0.05 -8.83 20.85
C SER A 314 -0.30 -9.43 22.21
N GLU A 315 -0.88 -10.62 22.20
CA GLU A 315 -1.23 -11.32 23.45
C GLU A 315 -0.03 -11.34 24.42
N PRO A 316 -0.28 -11.25 25.74
CA PRO A 316 0.79 -11.49 26.70
C PRO A 316 1.24 -12.93 26.45
N GLN A 317 2.45 -13.11 25.92
CA GLN A 317 3.06 -14.44 25.89
C GLN A 317 3.04 -14.91 27.34
N GLY A 318 2.24 -15.95 27.61
CA GLY A 318 1.73 -16.26 28.94
C GLY A 318 2.77 -16.00 30.00
N MET A 319 2.50 -15.04 30.88
CA MET A 319 3.29 -14.90 32.10
C MET A 319 3.12 -16.22 32.84
N ALA A 320 4.03 -17.16 32.64
CA ALA A 320 4.19 -18.29 33.51
C ALA A 320 4.35 -17.68 34.90
N MET A 321 3.33 -17.81 35.74
CA MET A 321 3.39 -17.33 37.11
C MET A 321 4.57 -18.04 37.77
N GLN A 322 5.75 -17.41 37.76
CA GLN A 322 6.91 -17.84 38.55
C GLN A 322 6.72 -17.44 40.02
N GLY A 323 5.50 -17.57 40.53
CA GLY A 323 5.21 -17.53 41.94
C GLY A 323 5.50 -18.89 42.53
N LYS A 324 6.55 -19.00 43.34
CA LYS A 324 6.71 -20.08 44.32
C LYS A 324 5.58 -19.96 45.36
N ASP A 325 4.36 -20.33 45.00
CA ASP A 325 3.29 -20.56 45.97
C ASP A 325 3.22 -22.06 46.29
N ILE A 326 3.74 -22.36 47.48
CA ILE A 326 3.85 -23.69 48.10
C ILE A 326 2.47 -24.30 48.44
N PHE A 327 1.36 -23.61 48.22
CA PHE A 327 0.02 -24.08 48.60
C PHE A 327 -0.84 -24.70 47.48
N CYS A 328 -0.37 -24.77 46.23
CA CYS A 328 -1.06 -25.53 45.18
C CYS A 328 -0.47 -26.93 44.90
N HIS A 329 0.43 -27.42 45.76
CA HIS A 329 1.07 -28.73 45.59
C HIS A 329 0.29 -29.93 46.17
N ALA A 330 -0.97 -29.76 46.61
CA ALA A 330 -1.76 -30.85 47.18
C ALA A 330 -2.69 -31.59 46.19
N LEU A 331 -2.72 -31.21 44.91
CA LEU A 331 -3.47 -31.97 43.87
C LEU A 331 -2.68 -32.12 42.56
N ALA A 332 -1.36 -32.34 42.67
CA ALA A 332 -0.52 -32.70 41.54
C ALA A 332 -0.56 -34.23 41.30
N GLY A 333 -1.35 -34.65 40.32
CA GLY A 333 -0.95 -35.78 39.47
C GLY A 333 -0.08 -35.21 38.35
N GLU A 334 1.18 -35.62 38.30
CA GLU A 334 2.23 -35.04 37.47
C GLU A 334 1.87 -34.99 35.97
N GLY A 335 1.99 -33.81 35.38
CA GLY A 335 1.97 -33.57 33.95
C GLY A 335 2.97 -32.48 33.59
N ILE A 336 4.05 -32.87 32.95
CA ILE A 336 5.08 -31.98 32.39
C ILE A 336 4.43 -31.12 31.31
N TYR A 337 4.45 -29.80 31.47
CA TYR A 337 4.08 -28.84 30.43
C TYR A 337 5.36 -28.28 29.78
N ILE A 338 5.60 -28.69 28.53
CA ILE A 338 6.51 -28.00 27.61
C ILE A 338 5.70 -26.92 26.91
N THR A 339 6.04 -25.65 27.13
CA THR A 339 5.51 -24.50 26.41
C THR A 339 6.25 -24.36 25.07
N GLY A 340 5.51 -24.38 23.96
CA GLY A 340 6.05 -24.17 22.63
C GLY A 340 6.08 -22.70 22.22
N THR A 341 7.25 -22.22 21.80
CA THR A 341 7.50 -21.66 20.46
C THR A 341 9.00 -21.85 20.16
N GLN A 342 9.30 -22.33 18.96
CA GLN A 342 10.60 -22.90 18.58
C GLN A 342 11.78 -21.91 18.72
N PRO A 343 12.93 -22.40 19.20
CA PRO A 343 14.12 -22.41 18.34
C PRO A 343 14.66 -23.83 18.16
N ARG A 344 15.23 -24.07 16.99
CA ARG A 344 15.81 -25.35 16.57
C ARG A 344 16.92 -25.77 17.52
N ASP A 345 16.72 -26.85 18.27
CA ASP A 345 17.80 -27.53 18.98
C ASP A 345 18.25 -28.77 18.22
N TYR A 346 19.49 -28.68 17.73
CA TYR A 346 20.34 -29.82 17.41
C TYR A 346 20.69 -30.54 18.71
N PHE A 347 20.35 -31.82 18.81
CA PHE A 347 20.99 -32.70 19.78
C PHE A 347 22.24 -33.33 19.14
N CYS A 348 23.41 -32.95 19.64
CA CYS A 348 24.67 -33.63 19.35
C CYS A 348 24.61 -35.07 19.85
N THR A 349 24.68 -36.03 18.93
CA THR A 349 25.26 -37.35 19.21
C THR A 349 26.49 -37.50 18.31
N GLY A 350 27.55 -38.05 18.88
CA GLY A 350 28.91 -37.94 18.36
C GLY A 350 29.13 -38.65 17.02
N ASN A 351 30.12 -38.11 16.31
CA ASN A 351 30.91 -38.71 15.24
C ASN A 351 30.14 -39.51 14.18
N GLU A 352 29.72 -38.82 13.13
CA GLU A 352 29.88 -39.28 11.75
C GLU A 352 29.74 -38.08 10.79
N THR A 353 30.73 -37.92 9.92
CA THR A 353 30.75 -36.89 8.88
C THR A 353 29.83 -37.31 7.74
N GLU A 354 28.62 -36.75 7.67
CA GLU A 354 27.80 -36.80 6.46
C GLU A 354 27.45 -35.40 5.97
N SER A 355 27.85 -35.14 4.72
CA SER A 355 27.55 -33.92 3.99
C SER A 355 26.06 -33.86 3.68
N THR A 356 25.35 -32.87 4.22
CA THR A 356 24.00 -32.53 3.73
C THR A 356 24.11 -32.02 2.29
N LYS A 357 23.57 -32.78 1.33
CA LYS A 357 23.33 -32.29 -0.03
C LYS A 357 22.19 -31.26 0.00
N SER A 358 22.49 -30.00 -0.29
CA SER A 358 21.46 -28.99 -0.55
C SER A 358 20.84 -29.23 -1.92
N LEU A 359 19.51 -29.11 -2.01
CA LEU A 359 18.80 -29.04 -3.28
C LEU A 359 19.00 -27.64 -3.86
N ASP A 360 19.78 -27.52 -4.94
CA ASP A 360 19.96 -26.25 -5.66
C ASP A 360 18.73 -25.98 -6.55
N VAL A 361 17.78 -25.24 -6.00
CA VAL A 361 16.61 -24.76 -6.76
C VAL A 361 16.94 -23.41 -7.40
N ASN A 362 17.13 -23.39 -8.72
CA ASN A 362 17.36 -22.16 -9.48
C ASN A 362 16.04 -21.47 -9.88
N PRO A 363 15.98 -20.13 -9.84
CA PRO A 363 14.82 -19.37 -10.29
C PRO A 363 14.71 -19.43 -11.81
N GLY A 364 13.84 -20.32 -12.30
CA GLY A 364 13.64 -20.59 -13.73
C GLY A 364 13.28 -22.05 -14.05
N MET A 365 13.30 -22.96 -13.07
CA MET A 365 12.86 -24.35 -13.28
C MET A 365 11.36 -24.44 -13.57
N SER A 366 10.99 -25.30 -14.52
CA SER A 366 9.59 -25.62 -14.80
C SER A 366 9.02 -26.60 -13.77
N ASP A 367 7.70 -26.61 -13.56
CA ASP A 367 7.04 -27.51 -12.60
C ASP A 367 7.33 -29.00 -12.88
N ALA A 368 7.59 -29.35 -14.14
CA ALA A 368 7.95 -30.72 -14.53
C ALA A 368 9.38 -31.09 -14.09
N ASP A 369 10.30 -30.14 -14.10
CA ASP A 369 11.69 -30.34 -13.67
C ASP A 369 11.80 -30.39 -12.15
N LEU A 370 11.04 -29.53 -11.46
CA LEU A 370 10.92 -29.56 -10.00
C LEU A 370 10.35 -30.90 -9.53
N LYS A 371 9.32 -31.41 -10.23
CA LYS A 371 8.72 -32.72 -9.95
C LYS A 371 9.72 -33.87 -10.20
N ARG A 372 10.54 -33.80 -11.25
CA ARG A 372 11.58 -34.80 -11.52
C ARG A 372 12.66 -34.87 -10.45
N GLU A 373 13.04 -33.74 -9.85
CA GLU A 373 14.01 -33.74 -8.75
C GLU A 373 13.40 -34.21 -7.42
N LEU A 374 12.11 -33.95 -7.19
CA LEU A 374 11.36 -34.53 -6.09
C LEU A 374 11.19 -36.06 -6.24
N ASP A 375 10.96 -36.55 -7.46
CA ASP A 375 10.76 -37.99 -7.71
C ASP A 375 12.07 -38.79 -7.58
N LYS A 376 13.25 -38.16 -7.72
CA LYS A 376 14.56 -38.81 -7.47
C LYS A 376 14.85 -39.05 -5.98
N THR A 377 14.12 -38.40 -5.07
CA THR A 377 14.31 -38.56 -3.61
C THR A 377 13.33 -39.57 -2.99
N ASN A 378 12.33 -40.04 -3.73
CA ASN A 378 11.41 -41.09 -3.29
C ASN A 378 11.87 -42.46 -3.79
N ASP A 379 12.71 -43.13 -3.01
CA ASP A 379 13.05 -44.53 -3.21
C ASP A 379 11.93 -45.42 -2.65
N GLU A 380 11.01 -45.88 -3.50
CA GLU A 380 9.87 -46.76 -3.13
C GLU A 380 10.29 -48.21 -2.74
N SER A 381 11.58 -48.50 -2.53
CA SER A 381 12.06 -49.85 -2.27
C SER A 381 12.16 -50.27 -0.79
N LEU A 382 11.69 -49.46 0.17
CA LEU A 382 11.92 -49.69 1.61
C LEU A 382 10.80 -50.39 2.42
N PHE A 383 9.71 -50.86 1.81
CA PHE A 383 8.71 -51.64 2.55
C PHE A 383 8.26 -52.90 1.80
N THR A 384 8.48 -54.07 2.42
CA THR A 384 7.77 -55.27 1.97
C THR A 384 6.33 -55.18 2.48
N SER A 385 5.34 -55.39 1.61
CA SER A 385 3.90 -55.36 1.97
C SER A 385 3.52 -56.35 3.09
N SER A 386 4.43 -57.24 3.47
CA SER A 386 4.22 -58.36 4.39
C SER A 386 3.90 -57.96 5.83
N GLU A 387 4.44 -56.86 6.37
CA GLU A 387 4.22 -56.48 7.77
C GLU A 387 2.87 -55.79 8.00
N VAL A 388 2.47 -54.91 7.09
CA VAL A 388 1.15 -54.26 7.14
C VAL A 388 0.04 -55.29 6.90
N ASP A 389 0.26 -56.22 5.97
CA ASP A 389 -0.67 -57.33 5.71
C ASP A 389 -0.70 -58.37 6.84
N ARG A 390 0.33 -58.45 7.70
CA ARG A 390 0.31 -59.27 8.92
C ARG A 390 -0.58 -58.65 9.99
N VAL A 391 -0.42 -57.36 10.28
CA VAL A 391 -1.22 -56.64 11.30
C VAL A 391 -2.70 -56.62 10.93
N ILE A 392 -3.02 -56.45 9.65
CA ILE A 392 -4.41 -56.50 9.16
C ILE A 392 -4.99 -57.93 9.31
N ARG A 393 -4.19 -58.98 9.13
CA ARG A 393 -4.62 -60.38 9.35
C ARG A 393 -4.88 -60.66 10.83
N GLU A 394 -3.92 -60.31 11.69
CA GLU A 394 -4.02 -60.52 13.14
C GLU A 394 -5.21 -59.74 13.74
N ALA A 395 -5.48 -58.54 13.23
CA ALA A 395 -6.67 -57.77 13.61
C ALA A 395 -7.99 -58.43 13.17
N LYS A 396 -8.02 -59.06 11.99
CA LYS A 396 -9.21 -59.79 11.51
C LYS A 396 -9.42 -61.09 12.26
N ASP A 397 -8.36 -61.83 12.57
CA ASP A 397 -8.42 -63.09 13.30
C ASP A 397 -8.76 -62.88 14.79
N GLY A 398 -8.26 -61.80 15.41
CA GLY A 398 -8.61 -61.41 16.78
C GLY A 398 -10.09 -61.02 16.97
N VAL A 399 -10.73 -60.51 15.92
CA VAL A 399 -12.18 -60.18 15.92
C VAL A 399 -13.05 -61.44 15.78
N GLY A 400 -12.50 -62.55 15.29
CA GLY A 400 -13.19 -63.83 15.11
C GLY A 400 -13.61 -64.51 16.43
N ASN A 401 -12.79 -64.41 17.47
CA ASN A 401 -12.85 -65.26 18.67
C ASN A 401 -13.35 -64.59 19.98
N LEU A 402 -14.00 -63.43 19.92
CA LEU A 402 -14.47 -62.73 21.12
C LEU A 402 -15.84 -63.24 21.60
N THR A 403 -15.89 -63.84 22.80
CA THR A 403 -17.12 -64.01 23.61
C THR A 403 -17.44 -62.73 24.38
N ASP A 404 -18.71 -62.53 24.75
CA ASP A 404 -19.33 -61.25 25.14
C ASP A 404 -18.71 -60.45 26.32
N GLY A 405 -17.71 -60.98 27.03
CA GLY A 405 -17.08 -60.33 28.20
C GLY A 405 -15.94 -59.35 27.92
N ASP A 406 -15.22 -59.45 26.79
CA ASP A 406 -13.90 -58.78 26.64
C ASP A 406 -13.85 -57.62 25.63
N ARG A 407 -14.98 -56.93 25.43
CA ARG A 407 -15.11 -55.92 24.36
C ARG A 407 -14.26 -54.64 24.55
N GLY A 408 -13.65 -54.44 25.72
CA GLY A 408 -12.82 -53.26 26.02
C GLY A 408 -11.31 -53.42 25.77
N HIS A 409 -10.78 -54.65 25.76
CA HIS A 409 -9.33 -54.87 25.79
C HIS A 409 -8.68 -54.94 24.39
N TRP A 410 -9.41 -55.33 23.36
CA TRP A 410 -8.84 -55.55 22.02
C TRP A 410 -8.42 -54.23 21.32
N TYR A 411 -9.20 -53.16 21.50
CA TYR A 411 -8.91 -51.85 20.90
C TYR A 411 -7.62 -51.24 21.44
N HIS A 412 -7.37 -51.40 22.75
CA HIS A 412 -6.17 -50.89 23.40
C HIS A 412 -4.89 -51.56 22.91
N THR A 413 -4.94 -52.87 22.63
CA THR A 413 -3.78 -53.61 22.12
C THR A 413 -3.46 -53.22 20.68
N LEU A 414 -4.48 -53.05 19.85
CA LEU A 414 -4.35 -52.63 18.45
C LEU A 414 -3.83 -51.19 18.31
N ASP A 415 -4.33 -50.28 19.14
CA ASP A 415 -3.85 -48.89 19.20
C ASP A 415 -2.40 -48.82 19.67
N ARG A 416 -2.02 -49.68 20.64
CA ARG A 416 -0.64 -49.78 21.13
C ARG A 416 0.31 -50.28 20.04
N GLU A 417 -0.06 -51.29 19.27
CA GLU A 417 0.80 -51.84 18.20
C GLU A 417 0.87 -50.91 16.99
N ALA A 418 -0.24 -50.30 16.58
CA ALA A 418 -0.24 -49.27 15.53
C ALA A 418 0.68 -48.09 15.91
N THR A 419 0.63 -47.67 17.18
CA THR A 419 1.51 -46.62 17.71
C THR A 419 2.99 -47.03 17.73
N GLN A 420 3.31 -48.30 18.00
CA GLN A 420 4.70 -48.78 17.94
C GLN A 420 5.25 -48.84 16.51
N ILE A 421 4.41 -49.16 15.52
CA ILE A 421 4.79 -49.13 14.11
C ILE A 421 5.01 -47.69 13.63
N LEU A 422 4.15 -46.76 14.05
CA LEU A 422 4.28 -45.33 13.73
C LEU A 422 5.56 -44.71 14.32
N LYS A 423 5.98 -45.15 15.52
CA LYS A 423 7.21 -44.66 16.16
C LYS A 423 8.51 -45.05 15.45
N LYS A 424 8.49 -46.01 14.51
CA LYS A 424 9.70 -46.50 13.84
C LYS A 424 10.06 -45.79 12.53
N ASN A 425 9.19 -44.94 11.96
CA ASN A 425 9.34 -44.43 10.58
C ASN A 425 9.14 -42.92 10.44
N ASN A 426 9.72 -42.32 9.39
CA ASN A 426 9.76 -40.87 9.17
C ASN A 426 8.43 -40.29 8.64
N TYR A 427 8.25 -38.97 8.82
CA TYR A 427 6.94 -38.34 9.08
C TYR A 427 5.90 -38.24 7.95
N VAL A 428 6.23 -38.43 6.67
CA VAL A 428 5.26 -38.20 5.58
C VAL A 428 4.35 -39.42 5.33
N ASP A 429 4.80 -40.64 5.63
CA ASP A 429 4.04 -41.88 5.39
C ASP A 429 3.06 -42.25 6.53
N GLN A 430 3.22 -41.63 7.71
CA GLN A 430 2.45 -41.97 8.92
C GLN A 430 0.94 -41.68 8.77
N TRP A 431 0.57 -40.61 8.08
CA TRP A 431 -0.84 -40.20 7.93
C TRP A 431 -1.62 -41.12 6.98
N PHE A 432 -0.98 -41.58 5.89
CA PHE A 432 -1.61 -42.50 4.94
C PHE A 432 -1.78 -43.90 5.53
N ILE A 433 -0.79 -44.39 6.27
CA ILE A 433 -0.85 -45.69 6.94
C ILE A 433 -1.92 -45.67 8.05
N TYR A 434 -1.97 -44.62 8.86
CA TYR A 434 -2.99 -44.48 9.91
C TYR A 434 -4.41 -44.44 9.34
N ASN A 435 -4.64 -43.65 8.28
CA ASN A 435 -5.96 -43.58 7.66
C ASN A 435 -6.37 -44.89 6.97
N ARG A 436 -5.42 -45.64 6.42
CA ARG A 436 -5.69 -46.97 5.86
C ARG A 436 -6.10 -47.96 6.94
N ILE A 437 -5.37 -48.03 8.05
CA ILE A 437 -5.69 -48.91 9.19
C ILE A 437 -7.05 -48.54 9.79
N LYS A 438 -7.30 -47.25 10.02
CA LYS A 438 -8.57 -46.74 10.55
C LYS A 438 -9.77 -47.10 9.66
N ASN A 439 -9.62 -46.94 8.34
CA ASN A 439 -10.70 -47.26 7.41
C ASN A 439 -11.00 -48.76 7.34
N GLU A 440 -9.98 -49.63 7.39
CA GLU A 440 -10.18 -51.08 7.40
C GLU A 440 -10.78 -51.58 8.73
N LEU A 441 -10.44 -50.95 9.87
CA LEU A 441 -11.09 -51.23 11.15
C LEU A 441 -12.57 -50.84 11.16
N ILE A 442 -12.91 -49.68 10.58
CA ILE A 442 -14.31 -49.25 10.45
C ILE A 442 -15.09 -50.24 9.58
N LYS A 443 -14.51 -50.71 8.46
CA LYS A 443 -15.15 -51.73 7.62
C LYS A 443 -15.34 -53.06 8.34
N ALA A 444 -14.34 -53.52 9.10
CA ALA A 444 -14.45 -54.76 9.89
C ALA A 444 -15.55 -54.66 10.95
N LEU A 445 -15.68 -53.50 11.60
CA LEU A 445 -16.72 -53.24 12.60
C LEU A 445 -18.12 -53.20 11.96
N LEU A 446 -18.27 -52.54 10.81
CA LEU A 446 -19.52 -52.47 10.06
C LEU A 446 -19.96 -53.84 9.54
N TRP A 447 -19.01 -54.66 9.04
CA TRP A 447 -19.28 -56.04 8.61
C TRP A 447 -19.77 -56.93 9.75
N ARG A 448 -19.15 -56.86 10.94
CA ARG A 448 -19.57 -57.62 12.13
C ARG A 448 -20.96 -57.23 12.64
N LEU A 449 -21.33 -55.95 12.49
CA LEU A 449 -22.66 -55.45 12.85
C LEU A 449 -23.71 -55.68 11.75
N ASN A 450 -23.34 -56.36 10.66
CA ASN A 450 -24.17 -56.63 9.48
C ASN A 450 -24.76 -55.36 8.84
N ILE A 451 -24.00 -54.26 8.88
CA ILE A 451 -24.36 -52.97 8.29
C ILE A 451 -23.66 -52.85 6.92
N PRO A 452 -24.39 -52.66 5.80
CA PRO A 452 -23.78 -52.54 4.48
C PRO A 452 -22.81 -51.33 4.45
N ASP A 453 -21.61 -51.53 3.89
CA ASP A 453 -20.53 -50.52 3.90
C ASP A 453 -20.99 -49.22 3.21
N ARG A 454 -21.22 -48.18 4.03
CA ARG A 454 -21.53 -46.80 3.61
C ARG A 454 -20.58 -45.79 4.25
N SER A 455 -19.33 -46.19 4.48
CA SER A 455 -18.27 -45.43 5.17
C SER A 455 -18.03 -43.99 4.68
N LYS A 456 -18.53 -43.61 3.49
CA LYS A 456 -18.41 -42.24 2.94
C LYS A 456 -19.48 -41.23 3.39
N SER A 457 -20.46 -41.58 4.24
CA SER A 457 -21.66 -40.75 4.46
C SER A 457 -22.03 -40.38 5.91
N LEU A 458 -21.18 -40.67 6.90
CA LEU A 458 -21.45 -40.29 8.31
C LEU A 458 -21.02 -38.84 8.61
N LYS A 459 -21.98 -37.99 8.97
CA LYS A 459 -21.76 -36.62 9.50
C LYS A 459 -22.20 -36.55 10.97
N VAL A 460 -21.30 -36.10 11.84
CA VAL A 460 -21.56 -35.84 13.27
C VAL A 460 -22.18 -34.45 13.45
N ILE A 461 -23.26 -34.32 14.23
CA ILE A 461 -23.95 -33.04 14.50
C ILE A 461 -24.10 -32.88 16.02
N ARG A 462 -23.80 -31.68 16.58
CA ARG A 462 -24.08 -31.31 17.99
C ARG A 462 -25.26 -30.32 18.06
N HIS A 463 -26.13 -30.47 19.06
CA HIS A 463 -27.20 -29.53 19.37
C HIS A 463 -27.02 -28.96 20.79
N ARG A 464 -27.42 -27.69 20.97
CA ARG A 464 -27.40 -26.91 22.21
C ARG A 464 -28.82 -26.85 22.76
N ASP A 465 -28.95 -26.86 24.09
CA ASP A 465 -29.98 -26.23 24.94
C ASP A 465 -30.36 -27.13 26.12
N GLY A 466 -30.43 -26.53 27.32
CA GLY A 466 -30.41 -27.22 28.61
C GLY A 466 -31.75 -27.30 29.35
N SER A 467 -31.84 -28.27 30.26
CA SER A 467 -32.41 -28.17 31.61
C SER A 467 -32.32 -29.56 32.30
N GLU A 468 -32.46 -29.55 33.63
CA GLU A 468 -31.81 -30.40 34.64
C GLU A 468 -32.38 -31.82 34.87
N LEU A 469 -31.53 -32.76 35.33
CA LEU A 469 -31.61 -33.51 36.62
C LEU A 469 -30.93 -34.91 36.60
N ASN A 470 -29.97 -35.09 37.53
CA ASN A 470 -29.53 -36.29 38.28
C ASN A 470 -29.21 -37.67 37.61
N GLY A 471 -27.91 -38.05 37.63
CA GLY A 471 -27.44 -39.46 37.75
C GLY A 471 -26.51 -39.99 36.61
N PRO A 472 -25.51 -40.87 36.86
CA PRO A 472 -24.45 -41.17 35.89
C PRO A 472 -24.70 -42.48 35.10
N ARG A 473 -25.05 -42.39 33.80
CA ARG A 473 -24.86 -43.46 32.80
C ARG A 473 -24.68 -42.86 31.40
N ALA A 474 -23.70 -43.33 30.63
CA ALA A 474 -23.64 -43.08 29.20
C ALA A 474 -24.52 -44.11 28.47
N LEU A 475 -25.46 -43.65 27.64
CA LEU A 475 -26.32 -44.51 26.82
C LEU A 475 -25.92 -44.35 25.35
N LEU A 476 -25.72 -45.49 24.68
CA LEU A 476 -25.55 -45.56 23.23
C LEU A 476 -26.95 -45.78 22.62
N GLN A 477 -27.45 -44.83 21.82
CA GLN A 477 -28.71 -45.00 21.10
C GLN A 477 -28.50 -44.83 19.60
N ILE A 478 -28.99 -45.80 18.84
CA ILE A 478 -29.05 -45.75 17.37
C ILE A 478 -30.44 -45.25 17.00
N ASP A 479 -30.51 -44.10 16.34
CA ASP A 479 -31.76 -43.64 15.75
C ASP A 479 -32.02 -44.43 14.46
N ARG A 480 -33.00 -45.35 14.52
CA ARG A 480 -33.36 -46.25 13.42
C ARG A 480 -34.01 -45.54 12.23
N ASN A 481 -34.48 -44.30 12.39
CA ASN A 481 -35.12 -43.57 11.30
C ASN A 481 -34.12 -42.75 10.47
N THR A 482 -32.96 -42.39 11.05
CA THR A 482 -31.96 -41.55 10.37
C THR A 482 -30.64 -42.27 10.08
N ASN A 483 -30.47 -43.52 10.54
CA ASN A 483 -29.21 -44.28 10.43
C ASN A 483 -27.99 -43.52 10.97
N LYS A 484 -28.18 -42.66 11.98
CA LYS A 484 -27.09 -41.91 12.64
C LYS A 484 -26.76 -42.56 13.97
N LEU A 485 -25.46 -42.73 14.22
CA LEU A 485 -24.92 -43.12 15.51
C LEU A 485 -24.78 -41.85 16.37
N ILE A 486 -25.53 -41.76 17.47
CA ILE A 486 -25.47 -40.61 18.38
C ILE A 486 -24.69 -41.04 19.63
N PHE A 487 -23.55 -40.40 19.85
CA PHE A 487 -22.76 -40.55 21.07
C PHE A 487 -23.16 -39.47 22.07
N TRP A 488 -23.63 -39.89 23.25
CA TRP A 488 -23.75 -39.00 24.39
C TRP A 488 -22.45 -39.08 25.21
N HIS A 489 -21.67 -38.00 25.20
CA HIS A 489 -20.51 -37.85 26.07
C HIS A 489 -20.92 -36.99 27.27
N ASN A 490 -20.93 -37.58 28.47
CA ASN A 490 -21.02 -36.84 29.72
C ASN A 490 -19.67 -36.20 30.02
N TYR A 491 -19.46 -34.96 29.58
CA TYR A 491 -18.30 -34.17 29.98
C TYR A 491 -18.66 -33.28 31.17
N LYS A 492 -17.96 -33.50 32.30
CA LYS A 492 -17.68 -32.45 33.29
C LYS A 492 -16.97 -31.32 32.53
N GLN A 493 -17.41 -30.08 32.66
CA GLN A 493 -16.73 -28.94 32.05
C GLN A 493 -15.34 -28.76 32.68
N ASP A 494 -14.33 -29.31 32.03
CA ASP A 494 -13.09 -28.58 31.75
C ASP A 494 -13.22 -28.11 30.31
N LEU A 495 -13.76 -26.90 30.13
CA LEU A 495 -13.77 -26.24 28.82
C LEU A 495 -12.36 -25.76 28.51
N ARG A 496 -11.52 -26.69 28.01
CA ARG A 496 -10.41 -26.33 27.14
C ARG A 496 -11.02 -25.93 25.80
N SER A 497 -11.41 -24.66 25.67
CA SER A 497 -11.32 -24.02 24.37
C SER A 497 -9.84 -23.72 24.18
N ASP A 498 -9.23 -24.32 23.17
CA ASP A 498 -7.81 -24.16 22.83
C ASP A 498 -7.51 -22.75 22.26
N ASP A 499 -8.39 -21.78 22.54
CA ASP A 499 -8.36 -20.41 22.05
C ASP A 499 -8.18 -19.47 23.27
N PRO A 500 -6.96 -18.98 23.53
CA PRO A 500 -6.65 -18.17 24.71
C PRO A 500 -7.37 -16.81 24.72
N GLU A 501 -7.80 -16.29 23.56
CA GLU A 501 -8.67 -15.11 23.46
C GLU A 501 -9.98 -15.31 24.21
N LEU A 502 -10.60 -16.49 24.10
CA LEU A 502 -11.84 -16.81 24.80
C LEU A 502 -11.63 -16.92 26.31
N LEU A 503 -10.46 -17.34 26.80
CA LEU A 503 -10.18 -17.48 28.23
C LEU A 503 -9.89 -16.13 28.91
N MET A 504 -9.10 -15.25 28.28
CA MET A 504 -8.94 -13.89 28.80
C MET A 504 -10.24 -13.10 28.65
N LEU A 505 -10.93 -13.20 27.51
CA LEU A 505 -12.20 -12.52 27.31
C LEU A 505 -13.30 -13.10 28.22
N ASP A 506 -13.35 -14.40 28.53
CA ASP A 506 -14.29 -14.97 29.52
C ASP A 506 -13.91 -14.63 30.95
N ALA A 507 -12.63 -14.66 31.33
CA ALA A 507 -12.22 -14.25 32.68
C ALA A 507 -12.48 -12.76 32.89
N PHE A 508 -12.24 -11.95 31.86
CA PHE A 508 -12.52 -10.53 31.81
C PHE A 508 -14.02 -10.24 31.75
N LYS A 509 -14.79 -10.92 30.89
CA LYS A 509 -16.26 -10.84 30.84
C LYS A 509 -16.90 -11.36 32.12
N LYS A 510 -16.40 -12.43 32.75
CA LYS A 510 -16.88 -12.87 34.06
C LYS A 510 -16.58 -11.85 35.15
N GLY A 511 -15.43 -11.18 35.09
CA GLY A 511 -15.16 -10.01 35.93
C GLY A 511 -16.05 -8.81 35.63
N TYR A 512 -16.56 -8.67 34.39
CA TYR A 512 -17.38 -7.55 33.90
C TYR A 512 -18.89 -7.75 34.12
N ASP A 513 -19.42 -8.93 33.76
CA ASP A 513 -20.83 -9.34 33.82
C ASP A 513 -21.33 -9.50 35.27
N GLN A 514 -20.42 -9.73 36.24
CA GLN A 514 -20.78 -9.84 37.66
C GLN A 514 -21.24 -8.51 38.28
N TYR A 515 -21.00 -7.35 37.64
CA TYR A 515 -21.22 -6.03 38.26
C TYR A 515 -22.17 -5.11 37.48
N GLY A 516 -23.02 -5.66 36.60
CA GLY A 516 -24.16 -4.93 36.04
C GLY A 516 -23.83 -3.74 35.13
N SER A 517 -22.62 -3.69 34.56
CA SER A 517 -22.28 -2.67 33.56
C SER A 517 -23.21 -2.79 32.35
N THR A 518 -24.03 -1.77 32.11
CA THR A 518 -24.95 -1.71 30.97
C THR A 518 -24.27 -1.36 29.65
N ASP A 519 -22.94 -1.24 29.62
CA ASP A 519 -22.17 -0.84 28.43
C ASP A 519 -22.02 -2.02 27.45
N SER A 520 -23.16 -2.48 26.96
CA SER A 520 -23.36 -3.45 25.87
C SER A 520 -22.72 -3.03 24.54
N GLY A 521 -22.13 -1.83 24.48
CA GLY A 521 -21.36 -1.32 23.34
C GLY A 521 -19.97 -1.96 23.15
N HIS A 522 -19.53 -2.84 24.06
CA HIS A 522 -18.26 -3.55 23.93
C HIS A 522 -18.35 -4.68 22.89
N THR A 523 -18.39 -4.31 21.60
CA THR A 523 -18.18 -5.27 20.51
C THR A 523 -16.69 -5.63 20.51
N GLY A 524 -16.30 -6.70 21.20
CA GLY A 524 -14.93 -7.22 21.26
C GLY A 524 -14.28 -7.57 19.91
N SER A 525 -14.95 -7.29 18.78
CA SER A 525 -14.47 -7.52 17.43
C SER A 525 -13.21 -6.73 17.06
N ASN A 526 -12.84 -5.70 17.84
CA ASN A 526 -11.75 -4.78 17.47
C ASN A 526 -10.46 -4.97 18.30
N GLY A 527 -10.41 -5.94 19.21
CA GLY A 527 -9.22 -6.22 20.05
C GLY A 527 -8.94 -5.20 21.15
N PHE A 528 -7.83 -5.37 21.87
CA PHE A 528 -7.41 -4.51 22.99
C PHE A 528 -6.27 -3.54 22.61
N THR A 529 -6.33 -2.32 23.14
CA THR A 529 -5.16 -1.42 23.19
C THR A 529 -4.15 -1.93 24.24
N SER A 530 -2.92 -1.42 24.23
CA SER A 530 -1.90 -1.77 25.21
C SER A 530 -2.31 -1.33 26.61
N LEU A 531 -3.01 -0.19 26.73
CA LEU A 531 -3.65 0.26 27.96
C LEU A 531 -4.74 -0.71 28.43
N GLU A 532 -5.63 -1.14 27.54
CA GLU A 532 -6.70 -2.09 27.90
C GLU A 532 -6.15 -3.47 28.27
N GLN A 533 -5.11 -3.92 27.56
CA GLN A 533 -4.39 -5.15 27.90
C GLN A 533 -3.71 -5.01 29.27
N PHE A 534 -3.06 -3.88 29.56
CA PHE A 534 -2.50 -3.63 30.89
C PHE A 534 -3.58 -3.70 31.98
N LYS A 535 -4.72 -3.03 31.77
CA LYS A 535 -5.89 -3.09 32.68
C LYS A 535 -6.35 -4.54 32.88
N ALA A 536 -6.50 -5.31 31.80
CA ALA A 536 -6.91 -6.71 31.86
C ALA A 536 -5.90 -7.58 32.63
N THR A 537 -4.60 -7.40 32.40
CA THR A 537 -3.55 -8.13 33.13
C THR A 537 -3.55 -7.77 34.62
N VAL A 538 -3.76 -6.51 34.97
CA VAL A 538 -3.90 -6.09 36.37
C VAL A 538 -5.10 -6.77 37.02
N LEU A 539 -6.25 -6.82 36.36
CA LEU A 539 -7.46 -7.46 36.91
C LEU A 539 -7.30 -8.98 37.05
N THR A 540 -6.73 -9.64 36.05
CA THR A 540 -6.58 -11.11 36.01
C THR A 540 -5.50 -11.61 36.97
N THR A 541 -4.35 -10.94 37.08
CA THR A 541 -3.28 -11.30 38.02
C THR A 541 -3.73 -11.15 39.49
N ARG A 542 -4.81 -10.40 39.72
CA ARG A 542 -5.39 -10.15 41.05
C ARG A 542 -6.53 -11.10 41.42
N TYR A 543 -7.00 -11.91 40.49
CA TYR A 543 -8.06 -12.88 40.76
C TYR A 543 -7.54 -14.00 41.69
N GLY A 544 -7.58 -13.77 43.01
CA GLY A 544 -7.35 -14.80 44.04
C GLY A 544 -6.08 -14.69 44.90
N CYS A 545 -5.26 -13.63 44.78
CA CYS A 545 -3.94 -13.57 45.43
C CYS A 545 -3.90 -12.61 46.63
N VAL A 546 -3.50 -13.12 47.81
CA VAL A 546 -3.23 -12.34 49.05
C VAL A 546 -1.94 -11.52 48.96
N ASN A 547 -1.03 -11.92 48.05
CA ASN A 547 0.30 -11.31 47.89
C ASN A 547 0.30 -10.22 46.81
N CYS A 548 1.23 -9.27 46.95
CA CYS A 548 1.51 -8.28 45.92
C CYS A 548 1.95 -8.94 44.60
N ALA A 549 1.43 -8.46 43.48
CA ALA A 549 1.90 -8.84 42.16
C ALA A 549 2.46 -7.63 41.43
N TYR A 550 3.66 -7.78 40.85
CA TYR A 550 4.16 -6.83 39.86
C TYR A 550 3.56 -7.17 38.50
N VAL A 551 2.90 -6.20 37.88
CA VAL A 551 2.34 -6.35 36.53
C VAL A 551 3.12 -5.43 35.59
N PRO A 552 3.90 -5.99 34.65
CA PRO A 552 4.58 -5.19 33.64
C PRO A 552 3.58 -4.60 32.65
N ALA A 553 3.85 -3.38 32.17
CA ALA A 553 3.13 -2.83 31.03
C ALA A 553 3.43 -3.64 29.76
N PRO A 554 2.45 -3.85 28.86
CA PRO A 554 2.69 -4.56 27.60
C PRO A 554 3.74 -3.84 26.75
N ALA A 555 4.78 -4.55 26.34
CA ALA A 555 5.87 -3.99 25.55
C ALA A 555 5.46 -3.67 24.10
N THR A 556 4.37 -4.25 23.60
CA THR A 556 3.94 -4.08 22.22
C THR A 556 3.07 -2.84 22.03
N LYS A 557 3.36 -2.10 20.96
CA LYS A 557 2.51 -1.02 20.48
C LYS A 557 1.22 -1.61 19.92
N SER A 558 0.13 -0.92 20.19
CA SER A 558 -1.19 -1.24 19.66
C SER A 558 -1.78 -0.05 18.91
N GLY A 559 -2.94 -0.21 18.31
CA GLY A 559 -3.80 0.88 17.88
C GLY A 559 -4.36 1.68 19.06
N ILE A 560 -5.10 2.72 18.75
CA ILE A 560 -5.74 3.61 19.70
C ILE A 560 -7.24 3.41 19.71
N LYS A 561 -7.83 3.71 20.86
CA LYS A 561 -9.27 3.95 21.04
C LYS A 561 -9.43 5.22 21.84
N TYR A 562 -10.61 5.82 21.77
CA TYR A 562 -10.88 7.08 22.45
C TYR A 562 -11.14 6.87 23.94
N PHE A 563 -10.42 7.62 24.77
CA PHE A 563 -10.55 7.74 26.21
C PHE A 563 -10.69 9.23 26.57
N ASP A 564 -11.54 9.54 27.53
CA ASP A 564 -11.62 10.90 28.05
C ASP A 564 -10.58 11.06 29.18
N HIS A 565 -9.42 11.64 28.87
CA HIS A 565 -8.35 11.87 29.84
C HIS A 565 -8.74 12.86 30.96
N THR A 566 -9.81 13.65 30.77
CA THR A 566 -10.30 14.60 31.78
C THR A 566 -11.16 13.93 32.84
N LYS A 567 -11.82 12.82 32.47
CA LYS A 567 -12.61 12.00 33.39
C LYS A 567 -11.69 11.10 34.20
N LYS A 568 -11.26 11.61 35.37
CA LYS A 568 -10.70 10.78 36.43
C LYS A 568 -11.79 9.82 36.94
N TYR A 569 -11.40 8.65 37.46
CA TYR A 569 -12.30 7.71 38.19
C TYR A 569 -12.81 8.30 39.54
N ALA A 570 -12.94 9.61 39.64
CA ALA A 570 -13.25 10.32 40.89
C ALA A 570 -14.73 10.17 41.32
N SER A 571 -15.59 9.52 40.54
CA SER A 571 -16.97 9.21 40.94
C SER A 571 -17.31 7.73 40.70
N PRO A 572 -17.98 7.05 41.65
CA PRO A 572 -18.39 5.65 41.57
C PRO A 572 -19.48 5.37 40.51
N GLU A 573 -19.87 6.36 39.71
CA GLU A 573 -20.87 6.21 38.64
C GLU A 573 -20.22 5.99 37.26
N ASN A 574 -18.90 6.19 37.11
CA ASN A 574 -18.16 6.03 35.85
C ASN A 574 -17.12 4.90 35.95
N ASN A 575 -17.54 3.73 36.39
CA ASN A 575 -16.62 2.73 36.94
C ASN A 575 -15.65 2.10 35.94
N TRP A 576 -15.85 2.18 34.61
CA TRP A 576 -14.93 1.58 33.63
C TRP A 576 -14.97 2.29 32.26
N ASN A 577 -14.09 3.25 32.01
CA ASN A 577 -13.99 3.91 30.69
C ASN A 577 -13.13 3.05 29.74
N PHE A 578 -13.77 2.14 29.01
CA PHE A 578 -13.16 1.43 27.89
C PHE A 578 -13.06 2.32 26.66
N GLY A 579 -12.06 2.04 25.84
CA GLY A 579 -11.82 2.84 24.67
C GLY A 579 -12.97 2.69 23.69
N GLN A 580 -13.49 3.80 23.18
CA GLN A 580 -14.50 3.77 22.11
C GLN A 580 -13.82 3.93 20.75
N VAL A 581 -14.30 3.20 19.74
CA VAL A 581 -13.90 3.48 18.36
C VAL A 581 -14.49 4.84 17.96
N LYS A 582 -13.62 5.76 17.56
CA LYS A 582 -13.98 7.12 17.16
C LYS A 582 -13.28 7.51 15.86
N THR A 583 -13.45 8.76 15.46
CA THR A 583 -12.89 9.30 14.22
C THR A 583 -11.42 9.69 14.40
N PRO A 584 -10.63 9.78 13.32
CA PRO A 584 -9.27 10.34 13.38
C PRO A 584 -9.21 11.71 14.08
N TYR A 585 -10.24 12.56 13.88
CA TYR A 585 -10.33 13.85 14.55
C TYR A 585 -10.43 13.72 16.07
N ASP A 586 -11.30 12.83 16.56
CA ASP A 586 -11.49 12.62 17.99
C ASP A 586 -10.21 12.07 18.65
N TYR A 587 -9.46 11.21 17.95
CA TYR A 587 -8.17 10.72 18.44
C TYR A 587 -7.12 11.84 18.52
N LEU A 588 -7.07 12.74 17.54
CA LEU A 588 -6.19 13.91 17.59
C LEU A 588 -6.57 14.84 18.75
N GLN A 589 -7.87 15.10 18.97
CA GLN A 589 -8.34 15.89 20.11
C GLN A 589 -8.00 15.24 21.45
N MET A 590 -8.14 13.92 21.53
CA MET A 590 -7.79 13.17 22.72
C MET A 590 -6.31 13.32 23.05
N ILE A 591 -5.42 13.12 22.08
CA ILE A 591 -3.97 13.26 22.28
C ILE A 591 -3.60 14.69 22.70
N ASP A 592 -4.24 15.69 22.10
CA ASP A 592 -4.05 17.13 22.42
C ASP A 592 -4.56 17.49 23.84
N SER A 593 -5.50 16.71 24.39
CA SER A 593 -6.04 16.94 25.74
C SER A 593 -5.10 16.51 26.87
N ILE A 594 -4.04 15.75 26.57
CA ILE A 594 -3.08 15.28 27.58
C ILE A 594 -2.22 16.48 28.03
N PRO A 595 -2.15 16.79 29.34
CA PRO A 595 -1.28 17.86 29.85
C PRO A 595 0.17 17.62 29.42
N ASP A 596 0.89 18.70 29.09
CA ASP A 596 2.28 18.67 28.58
C ASP A 596 2.49 18.04 27.19
N SER A 597 1.42 17.69 26.46
CA SER A 597 1.47 17.30 25.05
C SER A 597 1.82 18.44 24.09
N LYS A 598 2.64 19.43 24.50
CA LYS A 598 2.93 20.68 23.76
C LYS A 598 3.39 20.49 22.30
N ALA A 599 3.85 19.29 21.93
CA ALA A 599 4.20 18.92 20.55
C ALA A 599 2.99 18.52 19.65
N CYS A 600 1.80 18.36 20.23
CA CYS A 600 0.62 17.73 19.62
C CYS A 600 -0.54 18.68 19.36
N GLY A 601 -0.31 19.99 19.47
CA GLY A 601 -1.32 20.99 19.16
C GLY A 601 -2.03 20.57 17.88
N LEU A 602 -3.35 20.37 17.93
CA LEU A 602 -4.16 19.94 16.78
C LEU A 602 -3.82 20.73 15.50
N GLY A 603 -3.30 21.96 15.67
CA GLY A 603 -2.42 22.71 14.77
C GLY A 603 -1.54 21.86 13.84
N THR A 604 -0.48 21.25 14.37
CA THR A 604 0.72 20.81 13.63
C THR A 604 0.49 19.62 12.69
N VAL A 605 -0.17 18.54 13.15
CA VAL A 605 -0.53 17.40 12.27
C VAL A 605 -1.51 17.86 11.20
N THR A 606 -2.55 18.61 11.59
CA THR A 606 -3.56 19.09 10.66
C THR A 606 -2.96 20.03 9.63
N ASP A 607 -2.02 20.90 10.00
CA ASP A 607 -1.36 21.81 9.05
C ASP A 607 -0.55 21.03 8.01
N LYS A 608 0.16 19.96 8.41
CA LYS A 608 0.84 19.07 7.47
C LYS A 608 -0.15 18.36 6.53
N LEU A 609 -1.27 17.85 7.06
CA LEU A 609 -2.33 17.25 6.25
C LEU A 609 -2.93 18.25 5.26
N VAL A 610 -3.19 19.49 5.71
CA VAL A 610 -3.72 20.57 4.86
C VAL A 610 -2.76 20.89 3.74
N LYS A 611 -1.46 21.05 4.04
CA LYS A 611 -0.43 21.27 3.00
C LYS A 611 -0.44 20.15 1.97
N ARG A 612 -0.48 18.89 2.40
CA ARG A 612 -0.53 17.74 1.46
C ARG A 612 -1.84 17.68 0.68
N CYS A 613 -2.97 18.02 1.30
CA CYS A 613 -4.25 18.12 0.58
C CYS A 613 -4.25 19.27 -0.43
N GLN A 614 -3.56 20.37 -0.16
CA GLN A 614 -3.40 21.48 -1.11
C GLN A 614 -2.61 21.07 -2.36
N LEU A 615 -1.72 20.07 -2.26
CA LEU A 615 -1.07 19.47 -3.43
C LEU A 615 -2.05 18.66 -4.29
N ILE A 616 -3.07 18.04 -3.68
CA ILE A 616 -4.11 17.29 -4.39
C ILE A 616 -5.11 18.25 -5.05
N LYS A 617 -5.64 19.18 -4.26
CA LYS A 617 -6.63 20.17 -4.69
C LYS A 617 -6.21 21.55 -4.19
N PRO A 618 -5.77 22.46 -5.08
CA PRO A 618 -5.47 23.83 -4.70
C PRO A 618 -6.68 24.50 -4.02
N GLY A 619 -6.42 25.32 -3.00
CA GLY A 619 -7.47 26.01 -2.23
C GLY A 619 -8.11 25.19 -1.12
N THR A 620 -7.63 23.97 -0.84
CA THR A 620 -8.11 23.18 0.31
C THR A 620 -7.93 23.95 1.62
N THR A 621 -9.02 24.06 2.40
CA THR A 621 -9.01 24.75 3.69
C THR A 621 -8.85 23.77 4.86
N ARG A 622 -8.42 24.30 6.00
CA ARG A 622 -8.30 23.53 7.24
C ARG A 622 -9.62 22.90 7.68
N ASP A 623 -10.72 23.63 7.60
CA ASP A 623 -12.03 23.13 8.00
C ASP A 623 -12.52 21.98 7.12
N GLN A 624 -12.21 22.00 5.82
CA GLN A 624 -12.52 20.88 4.93
C GLN A 624 -11.81 19.60 5.37
N VAL A 625 -10.51 19.68 5.67
CA VAL A 625 -9.74 18.54 6.17
C VAL A 625 -10.27 18.05 7.52
N LEU A 626 -10.58 18.96 8.45
CA LEU A 626 -11.15 18.60 9.75
C LEU A 626 -12.52 17.91 9.62
N ASN A 627 -13.38 18.38 8.72
CA ASN A 627 -14.68 17.76 8.48
C ASN A 627 -14.54 16.35 7.88
N LEU A 628 -13.54 16.13 7.01
CA LEU A 628 -13.24 14.80 6.47
C LEU A 628 -12.72 13.85 7.56
N LEU A 629 -11.85 14.33 8.45
CA LEU A 629 -11.36 13.55 9.59
C LEU A 629 -12.45 13.21 10.62
N LYS A 630 -13.57 13.94 10.63
CA LYS A 630 -14.77 13.65 11.44
C LYS A 630 -15.76 12.71 10.75
N SER A 631 -15.63 12.50 9.45
CA SER A 631 -16.68 11.85 8.65
C SER A 631 -16.76 10.34 8.84
N GLN A 632 -15.67 9.70 9.26
CA GLN A 632 -15.58 8.24 9.33
C GLN A 632 -14.81 7.79 10.56
N THR A 633 -15.28 6.72 11.20
CA THR A 633 -14.60 6.09 12.33
C THR A 633 -13.39 5.28 11.86
N LEU A 634 -12.37 5.17 12.71
CA LEU A 634 -11.15 4.44 12.44
C LEU A 634 -10.95 3.33 13.49
N PRO A 635 -11.54 2.13 13.28
CA PRO A 635 -11.27 0.96 14.12
C PRO A 635 -9.79 0.58 14.13
N MET A 636 -9.32 -0.13 15.17
CA MET A 636 -7.96 -0.68 15.19
C MET A 636 -7.74 -1.69 14.06
N GLN A 637 -6.50 -1.85 13.59
CA GLN A 637 -6.13 -2.68 12.44
C GLN A 637 -6.82 -2.30 11.12
N THR A 638 -7.29 -1.07 10.99
CA THR A 638 -7.89 -0.57 9.74
C THR A 638 -7.14 0.66 9.22
N SER A 639 -7.29 0.89 7.92
CA SER A 639 -6.82 2.09 7.23
C SER A 639 -8.01 2.88 6.67
N LEU A 640 -7.89 4.20 6.70
CA LEU A 640 -8.69 5.12 5.90
C LEU A 640 -7.79 5.80 4.86
N TYR A 641 -8.37 6.15 3.72
CA TYR A 641 -7.68 6.81 2.62
C TYR A 641 -8.38 8.14 2.34
N LEU A 642 -7.60 9.22 2.41
CA LEU A 642 -8.01 10.57 2.10
C LEU A 642 -7.48 10.96 0.72
N TYR A 643 -8.38 11.20 -0.23
CA TYR A 643 -8.02 11.56 -1.61
C TYR A 643 -9.15 12.33 -2.29
N ALA A 644 -8.88 12.94 -3.45
CA ALA A 644 -9.90 13.56 -4.28
C ALA A 644 -10.35 12.63 -5.41
N ASP A 645 -11.65 12.60 -5.67
CA ASP A 645 -12.25 11.89 -6.81
C ASP A 645 -13.37 12.73 -7.39
N GLY A 646 -13.36 12.96 -8.70
CA GLY A 646 -14.31 13.89 -9.34
C GLY A 646 -14.17 15.36 -8.89
N GLY A 647 -13.05 15.71 -8.25
CA GLY A 647 -12.79 17.06 -7.74
C GLY A 647 -13.16 17.26 -6.27
N ASP A 648 -13.85 16.33 -5.62
CA ASP A 648 -14.19 16.42 -4.19
C ASP A 648 -13.37 15.45 -3.36
N PHE A 649 -12.98 15.88 -2.15
CA PHE A 649 -12.33 14.99 -1.21
C PHE A 649 -13.31 13.98 -0.64
N LYS A 650 -12.83 12.76 -0.46
CA LYS A 650 -13.54 11.71 0.25
C LYS A 650 -12.59 10.94 1.16
N MET A 651 -13.16 10.43 2.23
CA MET A 651 -12.53 9.45 3.13
C MET A 651 -13.12 8.07 2.78
N SER A 652 -12.28 7.05 2.67
CA SER A 652 -12.71 5.70 2.28
C SER A 652 -11.92 4.63 3.05
N THR A 653 -12.56 3.51 3.40
CA THR A 653 -11.87 2.32 3.94
C THR A 653 -11.19 1.48 2.86
N SER A 654 -11.59 1.65 1.60
CA SER A 654 -10.94 1.01 0.46
C SER A 654 -9.92 1.97 -0.17
N PRO A 655 -8.72 1.49 -0.54
CA PRO A 655 -7.74 2.31 -1.22
C PRO A 655 -8.29 2.81 -2.56
N PRO A 656 -7.88 4.00 -3.04
CA PRO A 656 -8.22 4.45 -4.38
C PRO A 656 -7.76 3.42 -5.42
N ARG A 657 -8.50 3.34 -6.55
CA ARG A 657 -8.24 2.35 -7.61
C ARG A 657 -6.85 2.44 -8.25
N TRP A 658 -6.14 3.54 -8.03
CA TRP A 658 -4.80 3.81 -8.55
C TRP A 658 -3.71 3.64 -7.49
N THR A 659 -4.04 3.18 -6.28
CA THR A 659 -3.05 2.85 -5.26
C THR A 659 -2.17 1.70 -5.74
N VAL A 660 -0.86 1.86 -5.60
CA VAL A 660 0.11 0.81 -5.85
C VAL A 660 0.32 0.03 -4.56
N GLN A 661 0.07 -1.28 -4.59
CA GLN A 661 0.24 -2.15 -3.43
C GLN A 661 1.65 -2.07 -2.85
N ASN A 662 1.76 -2.20 -1.53
CA ASN A 662 3.03 -2.15 -0.78
C ASN A 662 3.80 -0.82 -0.88
N THR A 663 3.15 0.26 -1.32
CA THR A 663 3.72 1.61 -1.22
C THR A 663 3.73 2.04 0.24
N THR A 664 4.92 2.40 0.75
CA THR A 664 5.12 2.88 2.12
C THR A 664 5.59 4.33 2.11
N ALA A 665 5.21 5.11 3.12
CA ALA A 665 5.70 6.49 3.25
C ALA A 665 7.22 6.52 3.44
N ASP A 666 7.90 7.32 2.64
CA ASP A 666 9.36 7.36 2.52
C ASP A 666 10.01 8.55 3.25
N GLY A 667 9.24 9.41 3.92
CA GLY A 667 9.74 10.59 4.63
C GLY A 667 10.21 10.38 6.08
N GLN A 668 10.70 9.19 6.44
CA GLN A 668 11.05 8.74 7.81
C GLN A 668 12.22 9.48 8.52
N GLY A 669 12.53 10.73 8.19
CA GLY A 669 13.48 11.54 8.97
C GLY A 669 12.95 11.81 10.39
N SER A 670 13.81 11.74 11.42
CA SER A 670 13.41 12.07 12.80
C SER A 670 13.01 13.54 12.99
N THR A 671 13.36 14.41 12.04
CA THR A 671 12.99 15.83 11.98
C THR A 671 11.65 16.08 11.27
N THR A 672 11.23 15.20 10.37
CA THR A 672 10.02 15.34 9.54
C THR A 672 8.83 14.55 10.11
N THR A 673 9.12 13.47 10.84
CA THR A 673 8.15 12.67 11.57
C THR A 673 7.65 13.48 12.77
N LEU A 674 6.37 13.87 12.75
CA LEU A 674 5.76 14.54 13.89
C LEU A 674 5.21 13.46 14.82
N ASN A 675 5.97 13.14 15.87
CA ASN A 675 5.50 12.27 16.94
C ASN A 675 4.66 13.09 17.91
N CYS A 676 3.35 12.94 17.81
CA CYS A 676 2.45 13.40 18.86
C CYS A 676 2.35 12.32 19.93
N GLY A 677 2.32 12.74 21.20
CA GLY A 677 2.06 11.94 22.37
C GLY A 677 2.82 12.46 23.59
N ALA A 678 2.12 12.60 24.70
CA ALA A 678 2.76 12.75 26.01
C ALA A 678 2.49 11.49 26.83
N PRO A 679 3.49 10.97 27.56
CA PRO A 679 3.24 9.90 28.50
C PRO A 679 2.28 10.42 29.57
N TYR A 680 1.20 9.69 29.82
CA TYR A 680 0.31 9.91 30.93
C TYR A 680 0.46 8.75 31.92
N ASN A 681 0.49 9.10 33.21
CA ASN A 681 0.44 8.10 34.26
C ASN A 681 -0.91 7.38 34.17
N VAL A 682 -0.88 6.05 34.21
CA VAL A 682 -2.07 5.18 34.15
C VAL A 682 -2.58 4.85 35.55
N ILE A 683 -1.66 4.77 36.52
CA ILE A 683 -1.92 4.43 37.91
C ILE A 683 -2.51 5.66 38.62
N GLY A 684 -3.69 5.53 39.21
CA GLY A 684 -4.37 6.61 39.93
C GLY A 684 -5.17 7.58 39.05
N THR A 685 -5.09 7.45 37.72
CA THR A 685 -5.89 8.25 36.76
C THR A 685 -6.87 7.38 35.98
N LEU A 686 -6.39 6.24 35.44
CA LEU A 686 -7.11 5.37 34.51
C LEU A 686 -7.30 3.95 35.03
N VAL A 687 -6.55 3.60 36.07
CA VAL A 687 -6.76 2.45 36.95
C VAL A 687 -6.93 3.03 38.35
N ASN A 688 -8.14 2.92 38.92
CA ASN A 688 -8.39 3.39 40.27
C ASN A 688 -7.74 2.42 41.28
N CYS A 689 -6.66 2.88 41.91
CA CYS A 689 -5.93 2.11 42.91
C CYS A 689 -5.98 2.72 44.32
N SER A 690 -6.87 3.69 44.60
CA SER A 690 -6.90 4.37 45.90
C SER A 690 -8.28 4.35 46.53
N SER A 691 -8.40 3.78 47.73
CA SER A 691 -9.57 3.97 48.59
C SER A 691 -9.40 5.09 49.64
N GLU A 692 -8.27 5.80 49.70
CA GLU A 692 -8.04 6.83 50.74
C GLU A 692 -8.05 8.28 50.23
N PRO A 693 -8.61 9.23 51.02
CA PRO A 693 -8.62 10.64 50.68
C PRO A 693 -7.20 11.26 50.72
N PRO A 694 -6.89 12.24 49.85
CA PRO A 694 -5.52 12.60 49.48
C PRO A 694 -4.60 13.16 50.58
N ASN A 695 -5.11 13.47 51.77
CA ASN A 695 -4.39 14.28 52.78
C ASN A 695 -4.51 13.77 54.22
N GLY A 696 -4.93 12.52 54.45
CA GLY A 696 -4.87 11.92 55.78
C GLY A 696 -3.45 11.40 56.09
N PRO A 697 -2.84 11.68 57.26
CA PRO A 697 -1.79 10.80 57.75
C PRO A 697 -2.37 9.39 57.83
N ILE A 698 -1.58 8.37 57.46
CA ILE A 698 -1.96 6.95 57.56
C ILE A 698 -2.31 6.68 59.03
N LYS A 699 -3.55 6.96 59.42
CA LYS A 699 -4.08 6.49 60.69
C LYS A 699 -4.10 5.00 60.50
N LYS A 700 -3.34 4.29 61.33
CA LYS A 700 -3.42 2.83 61.49
C LYS A 700 -4.84 2.41 61.13
N LEU A 701 -4.98 1.65 60.05
CA LEU A 701 -6.24 1.11 59.59
C LEU A 701 -7.00 0.67 60.84
N PRO A 702 -8.21 1.22 61.12
CA PRO A 702 -8.99 0.70 62.22
C PRO A 702 -9.09 -0.81 62.00
N ALA A 703 -8.87 -1.60 63.05
CA ALA A 703 -8.79 -3.07 63.01
C ALA A 703 -10.05 -3.76 62.42
N ASN A 704 -11.06 -2.97 62.06
CA ASN A 704 -12.17 -3.33 61.19
C ASN A 704 -12.27 -2.27 60.08
N PRO A 705 -11.91 -2.59 58.82
CA PRO A 705 -12.28 -1.73 57.71
C PRO A 705 -13.80 -1.73 57.64
N LYS A 706 -14.42 -0.60 57.99
CA LYS A 706 -15.85 -0.41 57.70
C LYS A 706 -15.95 -0.36 56.19
N THR A 707 -16.43 -1.44 55.60
CA THR A 707 -16.99 -1.47 54.26
C THR A 707 -17.94 -0.28 54.15
N ASP A 708 -17.68 0.66 53.25
CA ASP A 708 -18.63 1.71 52.95
C ASP A 708 -19.90 1.04 52.39
N PRO A 709 -21.04 1.09 53.11
CA PRO A 709 -22.26 0.39 52.73
C PRO A 709 -22.93 0.98 51.49
N ASN A 710 -22.46 2.12 50.97
CA ASN A 710 -22.93 2.69 49.70
C ASN A 710 -22.03 2.28 48.51
N THR A 711 -21.08 1.38 48.76
CA THR A 711 -20.19 0.82 47.74
C THR A 711 -20.38 -0.69 47.67
N ASP A 712 -21.54 -1.10 47.16
CA ASP A 712 -21.79 -2.49 46.80
C ASP A 712 -20.76 -2.93 45.73
N GLY A 713 -19.69 -3.58 46.17
CA GLY A 713 -18.73 -4.31 45.31
C GLY A 713 -17.35 -3.67 45.06
N HIS A 714 -16.80 -2.89 46.00
CA HIS A 714 -15.50 -2.23 45.81
C HIS A 714 -14.26 -3.06 46.21
N TYR A 715 -13.47 -3.45 45.21
CA TYR A 715 -12.04 -3.79 45.35
C TYR A 715 -11.14 -2.77 44.61
N PRO A 716 -10.96 -1.53 45.10
CA PRO A 716 -9.84 -0.68 44.66
C PRO A 716 -8.55 -1.22 45.30
N GLY A 717 -7.76 -1.98 44.53
CA GLY A 717 -6.48 -2.50 45.00
C GLY A 717 -5.48 -1.36 45.25
N TRP A 718 -4.73 -1.40 46.34
CA TRP A 718 -3.76 -0.36 46.65
C TRP A 718 -2.55 -0.46 45.71
N ALA A 719 -2.27 0.61 44.97
CA ALA A 719 -0.96 0.77 44.34
C ALA A 719 0.05 1.12 45.44
N TRP A 720 1.05 0.27 45.66
CA TRP A 720 2.07 0.57 46.66
C TRP A 720 2.83 1.84 46.23
N ARG A 721 3.02 2.80 47.15
CA ARG A 721 3.57 4.16 46.95
C ARG A 721 4.95 4.25 46.26
N HIS A 722 5.54 3.14 45.84
CA HIS A 722 6.88 3.04 45.25
C HIS A 722 6.91 2.30 43.90
N SER A 723 5.75 2.05 43.28
CA SER A 723 5.71 1.47 41.94
C SER A 723 6.31 2.46 40.93
N PRO A 724 7.25 2.06 40.04
CA PRO A 724 7.60 2.88 38.90
C PRO A 724 6.32 3.20 38.13
N GLU A 725 6.11 4.47 37.75
CA GLU A 725 4.85 4.91 37.16
C GLU A 725 4.63 4.18 35.83
N ALA A 726 3.67 3.25 35.79
CA ALA A 726 3.22 2.69 34.53
C ALA A 726 2.63 3.86 33.72
N THR A 727 3.28 4.16 32.60
CA THR A 727 2.88 5.24 31.71
C THR A 727 2.40 4.64 30.41
N CYS A 728 1.37 5.25 29.83
CA CYS A 728 1.01 4.99 28.45
C CYS A 728 1.16 6.28 27.66
N THR A 729 1.43 6.13 26.36
CA THR A 729 1.54 7.21 25.41
C THR A 729 0.58 6.89 24.27
N ASP A 730 -0.39 7.77 24.12
CA ASP A 730 -1.24 7.82 22.94
C ASP A 730 -0.53 8.67 21.90
N SER A 731 -0.38 8.13 20.69
CA SER A 731 0.44 8.73 19.66
C SER A 731 -0.26 8.87 18.32
N ALA A 732 0.02 9.97 17.65
CA ALA A 732 -0.31 10.22 16.27
C ALA A 732 0.98 10.60 15.54
N VAL A 733 1.38 9.78 14.58
CA VAL A 733 2.65 9.93 13.87
C VAL A 733 2.37 10.18 12.41
N PHE A 734 2.57 11.42 11.96
CA PHE A 734 2.48 11.75 10.53
C PHE A 734 3.85 11.58 9.87
N ILE A 735 3.94 10.62 8.96
CA ILE A 735 5.09 10.33 8.12
C ILE A 735 4.79 10.87 6.72
N PRO A 736 5.36 12.01 6.32
CA PRO A 736 5.20 12.52 4.96
C PRO A 736 5.81 11.56 3.92
N SER A 737 5.43 11.73 2.65
CA SER A 737 6.02 10.98 1.54
C SER A 737 6.30 11.88 0.34
N SER A 738 7.30 11.49 -0.46
CA SER A 738 7.73 12.19 -1.68
C SER A 738 6.66 12.31 -2.76
N GLY A 739 5.54 11.58 -2.67
CA GLY A 739 4.54 11.51 -3.73
C GLY A 739 4.77 10.38 -4.73
N PHE A 740 5.82 9.59 -4.55
CA PHE A 740 6.04 8.37 -5.34
C PHE A 740 4.84 7.42 -5.20
N ASN A 741 4.39 6.86 -6.33
CA ASN A 741 3.14 6.09 -6.44
C ASN A 741 1.90 6.84 -5.89
N HIS A 742 1.93 8.17 -5.93
CA HIS A 742 0.86 9.05 -5.45
C HIS A 742 0.59 9.03 -3.94
N LEU A 743 1.45 8.40 -3.12
CA LEU A 743 1.34 8.48 -1.66
C LEU A 743 1.94 9.81 -1.17
N LEU A 744 1.14 10.64 -0.50
CA LEU A 744 1.59 11.95 0.02
C LEU A 744 1.96 11.92 1.51
N GLY A 745 1.56 10.87 2.21
CA GLY A 745 1.91 10.65 3.61
C GLY A 745 1.04 9.59 4.28
N GLU A 746 1.46 9.21 5.48
CA GLU A 746 0.84 8.21 6.32
C GLU A 746 0.64 8.78 7.73
N LEU A 747 -0.58 8.78 8.24
CA LEU A 747 -0.90 9.15 9.63
C LEU A 747 -1.17 7.88 10.43
N ASN A 748 -0.26 7.55 11.35
CA ASN A 748 -0.37 6.36 12.18
C ASN A 748 -0.81 6.71 13.59
N PHE A 749 -1.93 6.15 14.02
CA PHE A 749 -2.34 6.16 15.42
C PHE A 749 -1.86 4.92 16.16
N GLY A 750 -1.40 5.10 17.39
CA GLY A 750 -1.06 3.97 18.24
C GLY A 750 -0.98 4.31 19.72
N ASN A 751 -1.16 3.30 20.56
CA ASN A 751 -0.99 3.35 22.00
C ASN A 751 0.20 2.46 22.39
N SER A 752 1.07 2.97 23.27
CA SER A 752 2.20 2.20 23.81
C SER A 752 2.31 2.42 25.29
N CYS A 753 2.53 1.37 26.07
CA CYS A 753 2.71 1.47 27.51
C CYS A 753 4.11 1.02 27.92
N SER A 754 4.62 1.58 29.01
CA SER A 754 5.95 1.26 29.55
C SER A 754 5.94 1.29 31.07
N GLY A 755 6.94 0.65 31.68
CA GLY A 755 7.02 0.47 33.13
C GLY A 755 6.15 -0.70 33.61
N GLY A 756 5.51 -0.53 34.77
CA GLY A 756 4.66 -1.55 35.39
C GLY A 756 4.36 -1.17 36.82
N GLY A 757 3.32 -1.75 37.42
CA GLY A 757 2.90 -1.43 38.78
C GLY A 757 3.06 -2.60 39.73
N GLN A 758 3.38 -2.34 41.01
CA GLN A 758 3.20 -3.32 42.06
C GLN A 758 1.83 -3.10 42.70
N PHE A 759 0.95 -4.09 42.58
CA PHE A 759 -0.40 -4.06 43.09
C PHE A 759 -0.48 -5.01 44.28
N CYS A 760 -0.77 -4.48 45.47
CA CYS A 760 -0.79 -5.23 46.75
C CYS A 760 -2.19 -5.32 47.33
N GLU A 761 -2.51 -6.47 47.94
CA GLU A 761 -3.77 -6.79 48.65
C GLU A 761 -5.03 -6.86 47.74
N PRO A 762 -5.83 -7.92 47.78
CA PRO A 762 -7.26 -7.84 47.51
C PRO A 762 -7.90 -7.24 48.77
N ASN A 763 -8.71 -6.19 48.64
CA ASN A 763 -9.36 -5.56 49.80
C ASN A 763 -10.26 -6.53 50.59
#